data_AF-A0A940QVN5-F1
#
_entry.id   AF-A0A940QVN5-F1
#
_cell.length_a   1.000
_cell.length_b   1.000
_cell.length_c   1.000
_cell.angle_alpha   90.00
_cell.angle_beta   90.00
_cell.angle_gamma   90.00
#
_symmetry.space_group_name_H-M   'P 1'
#
loop_
_entity.id
_entity.type
_entity.pdbx_description
1 polymer ?
#
loop_
_entity_poly.entity_id
_entity_poly.type
_entity_poly.pdbx_seq_one_letter_code
_entity_poly.pdbx_strand_id
1 'polypeptide(L)'
;MANKWVYTFKEGNMSMRNLLGGKGANLAEMTEIGLPVPQGFTITTEACTQYYEDGRKINDEIMAQAMEGVAWMEKENGKKFGDLKNPLLVSVRSGARASMPGMMDTILNLGLNDDVVAAMIAGNPDPAFERFVYDSYRRFIQMFSDVVMEVGKKYFEQLIDKMKEEKGVQFDVDLTAADLKKLAEQFKAEYKKQLGKDFPSDPVEQLKLAIEAVFRSWDNPRANVYRRDNDIPYSWGTAVNVMPMVFGNLNNQSGTGVAFTRDPGTGENKLMGEFLINAQGEDVVAGVRTPMPIAQMEKEFPEAYSEFIKVCETLENHYHDMQDMEFTVENKKLYMLQCRNGKRTAQAALQIAVDLVKEGHKTEQEAVAMIDPRNLDTLLHPQFDVKALKAATPRGKGLGASPGAACGKVVFTAEDAEAWDAKGEKVILVRLETSPEDITGMKVAQGILTVRGGMTSHAAVVARGMGTCCVSGCGDIKMDEENKKFELGGKTFKEGDFISIDGSTGNIYDGVIPTVDAKIDGNFGTVMAWADKYRKLKVRTNADTPADAKKARELGAEGIGLCRTEHMFFEPSRIAAFREMICSDTVEEREAALAKIEPMQQADFEALYEALEGCPVCIRFLDPPLHEFVPTEEADIAALAKAQNKSVEAIKNIISGLHEFNPMMGHRGCRLAVTYPEIAKMQTKAVI
;
A
#
# COMPACT_ATOMS: atom_id res chain seq x y z
N MET A 1 -30.81 26.91 -8.69
CA MET A 1 -29.84 27.42 -7.70
C MET A 1 -28.47 27.21 -8.32
N ALA A 2 -27.56 28.19 -8.24
CA ALA A 2 -26.17 27.98 -8.68
C ALA A 2 -25.55 26.85 -7.86
N ASN A 3 -24.77 25.97 -8.49
CA ASN A 3 -24.13 24.86 -7.80
C ASN A 3 -22.97 25.42 -6.96
N LYS A 4 -22.85 24.99 -5.70
CA LYS A 4 -21.75 25.41 -4.82
C LYS A 4 -20.58 24.44 -4.97
N TRP A 5 -19.50 24.90 -5.58
CA TRP A 5 -18.32 24.10 -5.91
C TRP A 5 -17.18 24.27 -4.91
N VAL A 6 -17.16 25.36 -4.15
CA VAL A 6 -16.09 25.71 -3.21
C VAL A 6 -16.64 25.93 -1.80
N TYR A 7 -15.97 25.35 -0.81
CA TYR A 7 -16.31 25.46 0.60
C TYR A 7 -15.08 25.89 1.39
N THR A 8 -15.20 26.96 2.18
CA THR A 8 -14.15 27.30 3.15
C THR A 8 -14.11 26.23 4.26
N PHE A 9 -12.98 26.10 4.97
CA PHE A 9 -12.89 25.10 6.05
C PHE A 9 -13.92 25.35 7.17
N LYS A 10 -14.43 26.58 7.33
CA LYS A 10 -15.49 26.91 8.30
C LYS A 10 -16.89 26.48 7.86
N GLU A 11 -17.08 26.11 6.60
CA GLU A 11 -18.38 25.71 6.04
C GLU A 11 -18.53 24.19 5.88
N GLY A 12 -17.47 23.42 6.16
CA GLY A 12 -17.47 21.97 6.09
C GLY A 12 -17.41 21.31 7.46
N ASN A 13 -17.50 19.98 7.48
CA ASN A 13 -17.21 19.12 8.64
C ASN A 13 -16.95 17.68 8.17
N MET A 14 -16.65 16.78 9.10
CA MET A 14 -16.32 15.38 8.79
C MET A 14 -17.44 14.63 8.05
N SER A 15 -18.71 14.99 8.25
CA SER A 15 -19.85 14.34 7.57
C SER A 15 -19.88 14.58 6.06
N MET A 16 -19.23 15.66 5.59
CA MET A 16 -19.15 16.05 4.19
C MET A 16 -18.02 15.36 3.42
N ARG A 17 -17.46 14.26 3.95
CA ARG A 17 -16.37 13.47 3.37
C ARG A 17 -16.57 13.08 1.90
N ASN A 18 -17.82 12.86 1.47
CA ASN A 18 -18.11 12.51 0.09
C ASN A 18 -17.91 13.68 -0.86
N LEU A 19 -18.19 14.90 -0.39
CA LEU A 19 -18.14 16.13 -1.16
C LEU A 19 -16.77 16.81 -1.09
N LEU A 20 -16.17 16.85 0.10
CA LEU A 20 -14.90 17.53 0.37
C LEU A 20 -13.68 16.59 0.31
N GLY A 21 -13.92 15.29 0.10
CA GLY A 21 -12.90 14.26 0.28
C GLY A 21 -12.50 14.06 1.74
N GLY A 22 -11.65 13.07 2.00
CA GLY A 22 -11.15 12.79 3.35
C GLY A 22 -10.30 13.93 3.93
N LYS A 23 -9.43 14.53 3.10
CA LYS A 23 -8.53 15.61 3.55
C LYS A 23 -9.31 16.90 3.85
N GLY A 24 -10.18 17.33 2.94
CA GLY A 24 -10.97 18.57 3.11
C GLY A 24 -11.96 18.47 4.27
N ALA A 25 -12.61 17.32 4.43
CA ALA A 25 -13.51 17.09 5.57
C ALA A 25 -12.76 17.12 6.91
N ASN A 26 -11.57 16.52 6.99
CA ASN A 26 -10.76 16.56 8.22
C ASN A 26 -10.16 17.95 8.49
N LEU A 27 -9.77 18.71 7.46
CA LEU A 27 -9.35 20.11 7.62
C LEU A 27 -10.47 21.00 8.17
N ALA A 28 -11.69 20.77 7.68
CA ALA A 28 -12.87 21.44 8.18
C ALA A 28 -13.19 21.03 9.63
N GLU A 29 -13.16 19.74 9.94
CA GLU A 29 -13.37 19.25 11.31
C GLU A 29 -12.32 19.78 12.30
N MET A 30 -11.03 19.76 11.93
CA MET A 30 -9.97 20.31 12.76
C MET A 30 -10.17 21.81 13.01
N THR A 31 -10.71 22.54 12.03
CA THR A 31 -11.09 23.96 12.19
C THR A 31 -12.27 24.10 13.15
N GLU A 32 -13.30 23.26 13.03
CA GLU A 32 -14.49 23.26 13.88
C GLU A 32 -14.16 22.99 15.36
N ILE A 33 -13.26 22.04 15.63
CA ILE A 33 -12.84 21.69 17.00
C ILE A 33 -11.72 22.60 17.54
N GLY A 34 -11.33 23.65 16.79
CA GLY A 34 -10.45 24.72 17.28
C GLY A 34 -8.95 24.43 17.24
N LEU A 35 -8.49 23.51 16.37
CA LEU A 35 -7.06 23.24 16.18
C LEU A 35 -6.38 24.32 15.31
N PRO A 36 -5.05 24.50 15.40
CA PRO A 36 -4.33 25.55 14.69
C PRO A 36 -4.15 25.23 13.19
N VAL A 37 -5.24 25.24 12.43
CA VAL A 37 -5.25 24.95 10.98
C VAL A 37 -5.10 26.24 10.17
N PRO A 38 -4.16 26.32 9.22
CA PRO A 38 -4.10 27.42 8.26
C PRO A 38 -5.40 27.50 7.44
N GLN A 39 -6.10 28.62 7.52
CA GLN A 39 -7.46 28.75 7.00
C GLN A 39 -7.49 28.85 5.47
N GLY A 40 -8.14 27.88 4.83
CA GLY A 40 -8.27 27.76 3.38
C GLY A 40 -9.64 27.25 2.93
N PHE A 41 -9.69 26.70 1.72
CA PHE A 41 -10.92 26.18 1.12
C PHE A 41 -10.69 24.86 0.36
N THR A 42 -11.81 24.16 0.10
CA THR A 42 -11.86 22.92 -0.66
C THR A 42 -12.76 23.10 -1.88
N ILE A 43 -12.25 22.73 -3.05
CA ILE A 43 -13.01 22.54 -4.28
C ILE A 43 -13.50 21.09 -4.30
N THR A 44 -14.81 20.90 -4.47
CA THR A 44 -15.49 19.63 -4.22
C THR A 44 -15.14 18.52 -5.22
N THR A 45 -15.44 17.28 -4.83
CA THR A 45 -15.41 16.10 -5.72
C THR A 45 -16.41 16.20 -6.88
N GLU A 46 -17.53 16.89 -6.68
CA GLU A 46 -18.51 17.17 -7.73
C GLU A 46 -17.92 18.10 -8.80
N ALA A 47 -17.11 19.09 -8.41
CA ALA A 47 -16.38 19.91 -9.38
C ALA A 47 -15.39 19.11 -10.23
N CYS A 48 -14.76 18.08 -9.65
CA CYS A 48 -13.94 17.13 -10.40
C CYS A 48 -14.78 16.35 -11.43
N THR A 49 -15.97 15.90 -11.04
CA THR A 49 -16.89 15.20 -11.94
C THR A 49 -17.32 16.11 -13.08
N GLN A 50 -17.72 17.35 -12.77
CA GLN A 50 -18.09 18.36 -13.76
C GLN A 50 -16.93 18.66 -14.73
N TYR A 51 -15.69 18.74 -14.24
CA TYR A 51 -14.51 18.89 -15.10
C TYR A 51 -14.40 17.79 -16.16
N TYR A 52 -14.68 16.52 -15.80
CA TYR A 52 -14.67 15.42 -16.77
C TYR A 52 -15.87 15.48 -17.74
N GLU A 53 -17.05 15.85 -17.26
CA GLU A 53 -18.25 16.05 -18.09
C GLU A 53 -18.07 17.20 -19.10
N ASP A 54 -17.37 18.26 -18.72
CA ASP A 54 -17.05 19.43 -19.54
C ASP A 54 -15.88 19.17 -20.52
N GLY A 55 -15.49 17.90 -20.71
CA GLY A 55 -14.42 17.52 -21.64
C GLY A 55 -13.03 17.89 -21.12
N ARG A 56 -12.80 17.71 -19.80
CA ARG A 56 -11.55 18.00 -19.09
C ARG A 56 -11.20 19.49 -19.12
N LYS A 57 -12.17 20.34 -18.80
CA LYS A 57 -12.01 21.80 -18.70
C LYS A 57 -12.66 22.31 -17.42
N ILE A 58 -11.97 23.18 -16.70
CA ILE A 58 -12.58 23.92 -15.58
C ILE A 58 -13.47 25.00 -16.19
N ASN A 59 -14.76 24.94 -15.89
CA ASN A 59 -15.70 25.97 -16.34
C ASN A 59 -15.56 27.27 -15.53
N ASP A 60 -16.12 28.35 -16.07
CA ASP A 60 -15.97 29.69 -15.51
C ASP A 60 -16.60 29.83 -14.12
N GLU A 61 -17.65 29.05 -13.81
CA GLU A 61 -18.32 29.08 -12.50
C GLU A 61 -17.43 28.49 -11.40
N ILE A 62 -16.79 27.34 -11.65
CA ILE A 62 -15.84 26.72 -10.71
C ILE A 62 -14.65 27.65 -10.47
N MET A 63 -14.09 28.22 -11.53
CA MET A 63 -12.94 29.13 -11.40
C MET A 63 -13.31 30.43 -10.67
N ALA A 64 -14.48 30.99 -10.92
CA ALA A 64 -14.97 32.18 -10.21
C ALA A 64 -15.10 31.91 -8.70
N GLN A 65 -15.72 30.80 -8.31
CA GLN A 65 -15.85 30.42 -6.90
C GLN A 65 -14.48 30.10 -6.26
N ALA A 66 -13.53 29.53 -7.00
CA ALA A 66 -12.16 29.34 -6.51
C ALA A 66 -11.49 30.68 -6.19
N MET A 67 -11.68 31.70 -7.04
CA MET A 67 -11.16 33.05 -6.80
C MET A 67 -11.89 33.78 -5.67
N GLU A 68 -13.18 33.55 -5.46
CA GLU A 68 -13.90 34.00 -4.26
C GLU A 68 -13.30 33.38 -2.99
N GLY A 69 -12.97 32.09 -3.04
CA GLY A 69 -12.22 31.41 -1.99
C GLY A 69 -10.85 32.04 -1.73
N VAL A 70 -10.12 32.41 -2.79
CA VAL A 70 -8.84 33.12 -2.67
C VAL A 70 -9.03 34.48 -1.98
N ALA A 71 -9.99 35.28 -2.43
CA ALA A 71 -10.28 36.58 -1.84
C ALA A 71 -10.67 36.48 -0.35
N TRP A 72 -11.39 35.41 0.02
CA TRP A 72 -11.68 35.12 1.43
C TRP A 72 -10.39 34.78 2.20
N MET A 73 -9.51 33.92 1.66
CA MET A 73 -8.22 33.61 2.30
C MET A 73 -7.35 34.86 2.47
N GLU A 74 -7.31 35.75 1.47
CA GLU A 74 -6.58 37.01 1.55
C GLU A 74 -7.05 37.86 2.76
N LYS A 75 -8.37 37.94 2.95
CA LYS A 75 -8.97 38.67 4.06
C LYS A 75 -8.65 38.05 5.42
N GLU A 76 -8.76 36.72 5.55
CA GLU A 76 -8.50 36.02 6.81
C GLU A 76 -7.02 36.06 7.21
N ASN A 77 -6.11 36.03 6.23
CA ASN A 77 -4.67 35.95 6.47
C ASN A 77 -3.95 37.32 6.40
N GLY A 78 -4.62 38.37 5.93
CA GLY A 78 -4.04 39.72 5.78
C GLY A 78 -2.94 39.82 4.72
N LYS A 79 -2.88 38.86 3.79
CA LYS A 79 -1.91 38.75 2.69
C LYS A 79 -2.65 38.75 1.35
N LYS A 80 -1.99 39.11 0.25
CA LYS A 80 -2.63 39.16 -1.07
C LYS A 80 -1.93 38.26 -2.09
N PHE A 81 -2.70 37.51 -2.87
CA PHE A 81 -2.22 36.55 -3.85
C PHE A 81 -1.58 37.29 -5.03
N GLY A 82 -0.28 37.07 -5.24
CA GLY A 82 0.51 37.79 -6.25
C GLY A 82 0.93 39.22 -5.87
N ASP A 83 0.73 39.64 -4.61
CA ASP A 83 1.16 40.98 -4.18
C ASP A 83 2.67 41.09 -3.99
N LEU A 84 3.23 42.24 -4.35
CA LEU A 84 4.66 42.54 -4.25
C LEU A 84 5.05 43.16 -2.89
N LYS A 85 4.13 43.27 -1.93
CA LYS A 85 4.45 43.79 -0.59
C LYS A 85 4.25 42.74 0.49
N ASN A 86 3.11 42.07 0.47
CA ASN A 86 2.77 41.02 1.43
C ASN A 86 2.14 39.81 0.71
N PRO A 87 2.94 39.03 -0.04
CA PRO A 87 2.44 37.95 -0.87
C PRO A 87 1.78 36.84 -0.04
N LEU A 88 0.60 36.41 -0.48
CA LEU A 88 -0.01 35.14 -0.10
C LEU A 88 0.55 34.05 -1.01
N LEU A 89 1.17 33.04 -0.41
CA LEU A 89 1.55 31.81 -1.09
C LEU A 89 0.65 30.69 -0.60
N VAL A 90 0.32 29.74 -1.47
CA VAL A 90 -0.63 28.67 -1.16
C VAL A 90 -0.04 27.29 -1.47
N SER A 91 -0.56 26.27 -0.80
CA SER A 91 -0.41 24.89 -1.22
C SER A 91 -1.70 24.37 -1.84
N VAL A 92 -1.57 23.51 -2.85
CA VAL A 92 -2.66 22.82 -3.52
C VAL A 92 -2.48 21.33 -3.27
N ARG A 93 -3.45 20.72 -2.60
CA ARG A 93 -3.38 19.32 -2.12
C ARG A 93 -4.62 18.56 -2.58
N SER A 94 -4.40 17.47 -3.28
CA SER A 94 -5.46 16.55 -3.68
C SER A 94 -6.03 15.77 -2.47
N GLY A 95 -7.30 15.36 -2.56
CA GLY A 95 -7.97 14.62 -1.49
C GLY A 95 -9.27 13.97 -1.94
N ALA A 96 -9.23 12.68 -2.28
CA ALA A 96 -10.42 11.89 -2.57
C ALA A 96 -11.17 11.46 -1.29
N ARG A 97 -12.39 10.93 -1.46
CA ARG A 97 -13.23 10.39 -0.37
C ARG A 97 -12.51 9.26 0.38
N ALA A 98 -11.91 8.34 -0.36
CA ALA A 98 -11.03 7.30 0.16
C ALA A 98 -9.59 7.83 0.23
N SER A 99 -8.88 7.45 1.29
CA SER A 99 -7.47 7.79 1.41
C SER A 99 -6.68 6.96 0.39
N MET A 100 -5.88 7.63 -0.44
CA MET A 100 -4.96 7.02 -1.40
C MET A 100 -3.53 7.53 -1.09
N PRO A 101 -2.89 7.03 -0.01
CA PRO A 101 -1.57 7.52 0.41
C PRO A 101 -0.53 7.29 -0.68
N GLY A 102 0.34 8.28 -0.91
CA GLY A 102 1.39 8.18 -1.91
C GLY A 102 0.91 8.25 -3.36
N MET A 103 -0.39 8.41 -3.64
CA MET A 103 -0.91 8.43 -5.03
C MET A 103 -1.08 9.82 -5.63
N MET A 104 -1.15 10.81 -4.76
CA MET A 104 -1.87 12.05 -5.00
C MET A 104 -0.96 13.22 -4.66
N ASP A 105 -0.70 14.06 -5.66
CA ASP A 105 0.36 15.04 -5.61
C ASP A 105 -0.03 16.26 -4.76
N THR A 106 1.00 16.91 -4.20
CA THR A 106 0.91 18.15 -3.43
C THR A 106 1.83 19.16 -4.09
N ILE A 107 1.35 20.40 -4.24
CA ILE A 107 2.13 21.52 -4.77
C ILE A 107 2.27 22.54 -3.64
N LEU A 108 3.50 22.89 -3.29
CA LEU A 108 3.80 23.90 -2.28
C LEU A 108 4.28 25.20 -2.94
N ASN A 109 4.22 26.31 -2.19
CA ASN A 109 4.77 27.61 -2.57
C ASN A 109 4.16 28.23 -3.85
N LEU A 110 2.94 27.83 -4.21
CA LEU A 110 2.24 28.37 -5.39
C LEU A 110 1.95 29.85 -5.20
N GLY A 111 2.23 30.64 -6.23
CA GLY A 111 2.19 32.10 -6.23
C GLY A 111 3.58 32.75 -6.32
N LEU A 112 4.67 31.98 -6.22
CA LEU A 112 6.02 32.49 -6.47
C LEU A 112 6.25 32.76 -7.96
N ASN A 113 6.87 33.90 -8.24
CA ASN A 113 7.41 34.28 -9.54
C ASN A 113 8.60 35.23 -9.30
N ASP A 114 9.28 35.64 -10.37
CA ASP A 114 10.49 36.47 -10.27
C ASP A 114 10.25 37.79 -9.54
N ASP A 115 9.09 38.45 -9.76
CA ASP A 115 8.74 39.72 -9.13
C ASP A 115 8.43 39.54 -7.64
N VAL A 116 7.65 38.52 -7.28
CA VAL A 116 7.30 38.18 -5.90
C VAL A 116 8.57 37.80 -5.12
N VAL A 117 9.46 37.01 -5.71
CA VAL A 117 10.75 36.65 -5.12
C VAL A 117 11.59 37.90 -4.85
N ALA A 118 11.76 38.76 -5.85
CA ALA A 118 12.52 39.99 -5.71
C ALA A 118 11.93 40.89 -4.61
N ALA A 119 10.60 40.96 -4.51
CA ALA A 119 9.92 41.80 -3.55
C ALA A 119 9.98 41.25 -2.11
N MET A 120 9.86 39.93 -1.94
CA MET A 120 10.07 39.26 -0.65
C MET A 120 11.48 39.53 -0.12
N ILE A 121 12.50 39.41 -0.97
CA ILE A 121 13.90 39.66 -0.60
C ILE A 121 14.11 41.14 -0.26
N ALA A 122 13.56 42.07 -1.05
CA ALA A 122 13.67 43.50 -0.77
C ALA A 122 13.04 43.89 0.58
N GLY A 123 12.02 43.16 1.03
CA GLY A 123 11.35 43.36 2.32
C GLY A 123 12.11 42.83 3.54
N ASN A 124 13.17 42.03 3.36
CA ASN A 124 13.91 41.44 4.46
C ASN A 124 15.42 41.32 4.14
N PRO A 125 16.30 42.08 4.81
CA PRO A 125 17.73 42.12 4.50
C PRO A 125 18.53 40.91 5.03
N ASP A 126 17.91 39.95 5.71
CA ASP A 126 18.60 38.77 6.24
C ASP A 126 19.07 37.85 5.10
N PRO A 127 20.39 37.57 4.95
CA PRO A 127 20.89 36.66 3.93
C PRO A 127 20.31 35.24 4.04
N ALA A 128 19.95 34.79 5.25
CA ALA A 128 19.29 33.50 5.44
C ALA A 128 17.86 33.50 4.87
N PHE A 129 17.18 34.66 4.90
CA PHE A 129 15.88 34.82 4.29
C PHE A 129 15.97 34.81 2.75
N GLU A 130 16.98 35.47 2.17
CA GLU A 130 17.23 35.39 0.72
C GLU A 130 17.43 33.95 0.26
N ARG A 131 18.22 33.17 1.01
CA ARG A 131 18.39 31.73 0.77
C ARG A 131 17.05 30.99 0.82
N PHE A 132 16.23 31.23 1.84
CA PHE A 132 14.91 30.61 2.01
C PHE A 132 13.98 30.89 0.81
N VAL A 133 13.94 32.14 0.32
CA VAL A 133 13.07 32.51 -0.80
C VAL A 133 13.49 31.77 -2.07
N TYR A 134 14.78 31.73 -2.40
CA TYR A 134 15.26 30.99 -3.57
C TYR A 134 15.13 29.48 -3.41
N ASP A 135 15.30 28.91 -2.21
CA ASP A 135 15.04 27.49 -1.95
C ASP A 135 13.57 27.15 -2.19
N SER A 136 12.66 28.00 -1.70
CA SER A 136 11.22 27.82 -1.91
C SER A 136 10.84 27.97 -3.38
N TYR A 137 11.50 28.88 -4.11
CA TYR A 137 11.23 29.10 -5.53
C TYR A 137 11.74 27.98 -6.42
N ARG A 138 12.98 27.49 -6.22
CA ARG A 138 13.47 26.33 -6.98
C ARG A 138 12.61 25.09 -6.71
N ARG A 139 12.17 24.88 -5.46
CA ARG A 139 11.25 23.79 -5.10
C ARG A 139 9.92 23.94 -5.82
N PHE A 140 9.35 25.14 -5.81
CA PHE A 140 8.11 25.42 -6.55
C PHE A 140 8.24 25.09 -8.03
N ILE A 141 9.30 25.55 -8.68
CA ILE A 141 9.53 25.29 -10.12
C ILE A 141 9.62 23.78 -10.36
N GLN A 142 10.42 23.05 -9.58
CA GLN A 142 10.55 21.61 -9.70
C GLN A 142 9.21 20.89 -9.51
N MET A 143 8.52 21.13 -8.39
CA MET A 143 7.25 20.50 -8.05
C MET A 143 6.16 20.81 -9.07
N PHE A 144 6.05 22.08 -9.50
CA PHE A 144 5.08 22.48 -10.51
C PHE A 144 5.39 21.84 -11.87
N SER A 145 6.66 21.77 -12.27
CA SER A 145 7.07 21.13 -13.52
C SER A 145 6.78 19.63 -13.52
N ASP A 146 7.06 18.97 -12.41
CA ASP A 146 6.86 17.53 -12.24
C ASP A 146 5.37 17.17 -12.15
N VAL A 147 4.66 17.79 -11.20
CA VAL A 147 3.27 17.44 -10.88
C VAL A 147 2.28 18.01 -11.90
N VAL A 148 2.39 19.30 -12.22
CA VAL A 148 1.39 20.01 -13.02
C VAL A 148 1.61 19.77 -14.51
N MET A 149 2.88 19.70 -14.92
CA MET A 149 3.26 19.61 -16.32
C MET A 149 3.85 18.26 -16.73
N GLU A 150 4.01 17.32 -15.79
CA GLU A 150 4.46 15.94 -16.07
C GLU A 150 5.82 15.87 -16.80
N VAL A 151 6.72 16.83 -16.50
CA VAL A 151 8.07 16.90 -17.10
C VAL A 151 9.02 15.84 -16.53
N GLY A 152 8.78 15.39 -15.30
CA GLY A 152 9.57 14.38 -14.61
C GLY A 152 10.67 14.95 -13.72
N LYS A 153 10.63 14.58 -12.43
CA LYS A 153 11.57 15.03 -11.38
C LYS A 153 13.05 14.78 -11.70
N LYS A 154 13.37 13.69 -12.42
CA LYS A 154 14.74 13.25 -12.74
C LYS A 154 15.61 14.36 -13.36
N TYR A 155 15.06 15.16 -14.27
CA TYR A 155 15.82 16.22 -14.95
C TYR A 155 16.28 17.32 -13.99
N PHE A 156 15.46 17.63 -12.98
CA PHE A 156 15.76 18.64 -11.97
C PHE A 156 16.75 18.11 -10.92
N GLU A 157 16.62 16.84 -10.53
CA GLU A 157 17.57 16.18 -9.61
C GLU A 157 18.99 16.12 -10.19
N GLN A 158 19.13 15.84 -11.49
CA GLN A 158 20.42 15.86 -12.17
C GLN A 158 21.10 17.24 -12.13
N LEU A 159 20.31 18.31 -12.21
CA LEU A 159 20.82 19.68 -12.16
C LEU A 159 21.31 20.07 -10.77
N ILE A 160 20.56 19.72 -9.72
CA ILE A 160 20.98 20.00 -8.33
C ILE A 160 22.17 19.13 -7.90
N ASP A 161 22.20 17.85 -8.29
CA ASP A 161 23.34 16.97 -7.99
C ASP A 161 24.62 17.46 -8.66
N LYS A 162 24.53 17.86 -9.93
CA LYS A 162 25.66 18.50 -10.63
C LYS A 162 26.13 19.78 -9.91
N MET A 163 25.20 20.60 -9.43
CA MET A 163 25.56 21.82 -8.69
C MET A 163 26.24 21.50 -7.35
N LYS A 164 25.77 20.48 -6.63
CA LYS A 164 26.40 20.02 -5.38
C LYS A 164 27.81 19.50 -5.61
N GLU A 165 28.02 18.71 -6.66
CA GLU A 165 29.34 18.24 -7.08
C GLU A 165 30.28 19.40 -7.45
N GLU A 166 29.81 20.35 -8.27
CA GLU A 166 30.58 21.56 -8.65
C GLU A 166 30.98 22.43 -7.44
N LYS A 167 30.15 22.43 -6.39
CA LYS A 167 30.36 23.21 -5.16
C LYS A 167 31.06 22.43 -4.05
N GLY A 168 31.26 21.13 -4.22
CA GLY A 168 31.87 20.27 -3.21
C GLY A 168 31.04 20.13 -1.93
N VAL A 169 29.71 20.27 -2.03
CA VAL A 169 28.78 20.12 -0.90
C VAL A 169 28.03 18.79 -0.98
N GLN A 170 27.58 18.29 0.16
CA GLN A 170 26.86 17.00 0.23
C GLN A 170 25.34 17.20 0.26
N PHE A 171 24.84 18.23 0.96
CA PHE A 171 23.42 18.43 1.16
C PHE A 171 22.91 19.72 0.51
N ASP A 172 21.65 19.72 0.09
CA ASP A 172 20.95 20.90 -0.45
C ASP A 172 20.95 22.09 0.54
N VAL A 173 20.99 21.79 1.85
CA VAL A 173 21.04 22.81 2.90
C VAL A 173 22.32 23.64 2.86
N ASP A 174 23.39 23.08 2.30
CA ASP A 174 24.71 23.70 2.21
C ASP A 174 24.85 24.64 1.01
N LEU A 175 23.88 24.63 0.07
CA LEU A 175 23.86 25.54 -1.07
C LEU A 175 23.54 26.98 -0.62
N THR A 176 24.28 27.94 -1.17
CA THR A 176 24.11 29.37 -0.87
C THR A 176 22.91 29.97 -1.62
N ALA A 177 22.46 31.15 -1.20
CA ALA A 177 21.40 31.88 -1.91
C ALA A 177 21.74 32.13 -3.40
N ALA A 178 23.00 32.45 -3.71
CA ALA A 178 23.46 32.66 -5.07
C ALA A 178 23.42 31.37 -5.91
N ASP A 179 23.75 30.23 -5.30
CA ASP A 179 23.67 28.92 -5.96
C ASP A 179 22.20 28.56 -6.24
N LEU A 180 21.32 28.74 -5.26
CA LEU A 180 19.88 28.47 -5.40
C LEU A 180 19.20 29.39 -6.42
N LYS A 181 19.62 30.65 -6.51
CA LYS A 181 19.18 31.57 -7.57
C LYS A 181 19.57 31.04 -8.96
N LYS A 182 20.84 30.64 -9.14
CA LYS A 182 21.33 30.05 -10.39
C LYS A 182 20.58 28.75 -10.71
N LEU A 183 20.28 27.94 -9.70
CA LEU A 183 19.52 26.70 -9.85
C LEU A 183 18.08 26.97 -10.29
N ALA A 184 17.40 27.97 -9.72
CA ALA A 184 16.06 28.38 -10.15
C ALA A 184 16.03 28.82 -11.62
N GLU A 185 17.05 29.56 -12.08
CA GLU A 185 17.21 29.92 -13.50
C GLU A 185 17.41 28.68 -14.39
N GLN A 186 18.25 27.73 -13.96
CA GLN A 186 18.45 26.46 -14.67
C GLN A 186 17.17 25.63 -14.73
N PHE A 187 16.38 25.58 -13.66
CA PHE A 187 15.12 24.85 -13.61
C PHE A 187 14.09 25.47 -14.57
N LYS A 188 13.95 26.80 -14.61
CA LYS A 188 13.10 27.47 -15.60
C LYS A 188 13.57 27.22 -17.04
N ALA A 189 14.88 27.18 -17.26
CA ALA A 189 15.44 26.88 -18.59
C ALA A 189 15.14 25.43 -19.01
N GLU A 190 15.24 24.46 -18.10
CA GLU A 190 14.88 23.07 -18.39
C GLU A 190 13.37 22.93 -18.64
N TYR A 191 12.52 23.60 -17.84
CA TYR A 191 11.07 23.69 -18.11
C TYR A 191 10.80 24.19 -19.53
N LYS A 192 11.42 25.30 -19.93
CA LYS A 192 11.26 25.88 -21.26
C LYS A 192 11.75 24.96 -22.37
N LYS A 193 12.85 24.25 -22.14
CA LYS A 193 13.41 23.29 -23.08
C LYS A 193 12.48 22.09 -23.29
N GLN A 194 11.83 21.61 -22.24
CA GLN A 194 10.93 20.44 -22.31
C GLN A 194 9.56 20.78 -22.90
N LEU A 195 9.01 21.97 -22.57
CA LEU A 195 7.62 22.34 -22.94
C LEU A 195 7.52 23.42 -24.04
N GLY A 196 8.64 24.05 -24.40
CA GLY A 196 8.69 25.12 -25.40
C GLY A 196 8.08 26.45 -24.95
N LYS A 197 7.73 26.60 -23.66
CA LYS A 197 7.09 27.80 -23.08
C LYS A 197 7.78 28.21 -21.80
N ASP A 198 7.72 29.50 -21.48
CA ASP A 198 8.25 30.02 -20.22
C ASP A 198 7.41 29.53 -19.02
N PHE A 199 8.06 29.44 -17.85
CA PHE A 199 7.39 29.07 -16.60
C PHE A 199 6.32 30.12 -16.24
N PRO A 200 5.08 29.73 -15.87
CA PRO A 200 3.98 30.66 -15.68
C PRO A 200 4.27 31.62 -14.54
N SER A 201 4.25 32.93 -14.81
CA SER A 201 4.49 33.97 -13.81
C SER A 201 3.22 34.47 -13.14
N ASP A 202 2.04 34.32 -13.77
CA ASP A 202 0.75 34.73 -13.20
C ASP A 202 0.29 33.70 -12.14
N PRO A 203 0.15 34.10 -10.85
CA PRO A 203 -0.34 33.22 -9.80
C PRO A 203 -1.73 32.63 -10.07
N VAL A 204 -2.60 33.36 -10.77
CA VAL A 204 -3.95 32.87 -11.11
C VAL A 204 -3.88 31.76 -12.15
N GLU A 205 -3.01 31.90 -13.15
CA GLU A 205 -2.72 30.84 -14.11
C GLU A 205 -2.09 29.62 -13.43
N GLN A 206 -1.12 29.82 -12.53
CA GLN A 206 -0.52 28.75 -11.73
C GLN A 206 -1.60 27.97 -10.95
N LEU A 207 -2.51 28.68 -10.28
CA LEU A 207 -3.59 28.06 -9.50
C LEU A 207 -4.53 27.25 -10.40
N LYS A 208 -4.95 27.81 -11.53
CA LYS A 208 -5.82 27.12 -12.49
C LYS A 208 -5.17 25.81 -12.97
N LEU A 209 -3.91 25.87 -13.41
CA LEU A 209 -3.19 24.70 -13.89
C LEU A 209 -3.01 23.66 -12.78
N ALA A 210 -2.76 24.08 -11.54
CA ALA A 210 -2.68 23.17 -10.39
C ALA A 210 -4.01 22.45 -10.10
N ILE A 211 -5.15 23.15 -10.18
CA ILE A 211 -6.48 22.53 -10.02
C ILE A 211 -6.74 21.52 -11.15
N GLU A 212 -6.44 21.90 -12.41
CA GLU A 212 -6.58 21.01 -13.57
C GLU A 212 -5.72 19.75 -13.43
N ALA A 213 -4.47 19.90 -12.96
CA ALA A 213 -3.57 18.77 -12.75
C ALA A 213 -4.08 17.82 -11.66
N VAL A 214 -4.63 18.33 -10.56
CA VAL A 214 -5.24 17.47 -9.53
C VAL A 214 -6.45 16.72 -10.07
N PHE A 215 -7.33 17.37 -10.84
CA PHE A 215 -8.44 16.65 -11.45
C PHE A 215 -7.97 15.62 -12.49
N ARG A 216 -6.96 15.95 -13.31
CA ARG A 216 -6.36 15.04 -14.28
C ARG A 216 -5.68 13.84 -13.60
N SER A 217 -5.05 14.03 -12.45
CA SER A 217 -4.39 12.95 -11.71
C SER A 217 -5.39 11.92 -11.16
N TRP A 218 -6.68 12.23 -11.12
CA TRP A 218 -7.70 11.22 -10.84
C TRP A 218 -7.76 10.15 -11.94
N ASP A 219 -7.55 10.46 -13.22
CA ASP A 219 -7.64 9.50 -14.33
C ASP A 219 -6.28 9.01 -14.84
N ASN A 220 -5.21 9.21 -14.07
CA ASN A 220 -3.92 8.68 -14.45
C ASN A 220 -3.90 7.13 -14.34
N PRO A 221 -3.06 6.43 -15.14
CA PRO A 221 -3.02 4.97 -15.14
C PRO A 221 -2.79 4.36 -13.76
N ARG A 222 -1.92 4.97 -12.94
CA ARG A 222 -1.62 4.53 -11.58
C ARG A 222 -2.83 4.61 -10.64
N ALA A 223 -3.60 5.70 -10.67
CA ALA A 223 -4.82 5.81 -9.85
C ALA A 223 -5.90 4.83 -10.32
N ASN A 224 -6.00 4.57 -11.62
CA ASN A 224 -6.91 3.56 -12.17
C ASN A 224 -6.60 2.16 -11.62
N VAL A 225 -5.32 1.75 -11.61
CA VAL A 225 -4.88 0.48 -11.02
C VAL A 225 -5.18 0.44 -9.53
N TYR A 226 -4.74 1.46 -8.78
CA TYR A 226 -4.97 1.53 -7.33
C TYR A 226 -6.46 1.43 -6.98
N ARG A 227 -7.32 2.15 -7.70
CA ARG A 227 -8.76 2.14 -7.48
C ARG A 227 -9.39 0.79 -7.71
N ARG A 228 -9.04 0.12 -8.81
CA ARG A 228 -9.53 -1.23 -9.12
C ARG A 228 -9.14 -2.20 -8.01
N ASP A 229 -7.91 -2.10 -7.53
CA ASP A 229 -7.36 -3.02 -6.53
C ASP A 229 -7.89 -2.77 -5.11
N ASN A 230 -8.40 -1.56 -4.84
CA ASN A 230 -8.96 -1.16 -3.55
C ASN A 230 -10.48 -0.94 -3.59
N ASP A 231 -11.16 -1.38 -4.65
CA ASP A 231 -12.61 -1.25 -4.85
C ASP A 231 -13.13 0.19 -4.73
N ILE A 232 -12.35 1.17 -5.22
CA ILE A 232 -12.71 2.60 -5.20
C ILE A 232 -13.38 2.96 -6.54
N PRO A 233 -14.64 3.39 -6.56
CA PRO A 233 -15.33 3.79 -7.79
C PRO A 233 -14.69 5.01 -8.45
N TYR A 234 -14.55 4.94 -9.79
CA TYR A 234 -14.07 6.07 -10.60
C TYR A 234 -14.97 7.31 -10.47
N SER A 235 -16.28 7.11 -10.32
CA SER A 235 -17.27 8.20 -10.24
C SER A 235 -17.19 9.06 -8.98
N TRP A 236 -16.31 8.73 -8.02
CA TRP A 236 -16.18 9.52 -6.79
C TRP A 236 -15.38 10.82 -6.96
N GLY A 237 -14.53 10.91 -7.99
CA GLY A 237 -13.66 12.07 -8.20
C GLY A 237 -12.68 12.33 -7.04
N THR A 238 -11.99 13.47 -7.12
CA THR A 238 -11.09 13.96 -6.06
C THR A 238 -11.36 15.42 -5.75
N ALA A 239 -11.20 15.83 -4.49
CA ALA A 239 -11.30 17.24 -4.09
C ALA A 239 -9.93 17.92 -4.17
N VAL A 240 -9.93 19.26 -4.24
CA VAL A 240 -8.72 20.09 -4.25
C VAL A 240 -8.75 20.99 -3.03
N ASN A 241 -7.77 20.85 -2.15
CA ASN A 241 -7.63 21.67 -0.96
C ASN A 241 -6.61 22.76 -1.24
N VAL A 242 -7.02 24.02 -1.13
CA VAL A 242 -6.16 25.19 -1.29
C VAL A 242 -6.02 25.86 0.07
N MET A 243 -4.80 25.95 0.57
CA MET A 243 -4.53 26.50 1.90
C MET A 243 -3.30 27.42 1.90
N PRO A 244 -3.25 28.45 2.76
CA PRO A 244 -2.08 29.30 2.91
C PRO A 244 -0.83 28.48 3.28
N MET A 245 0.31 28.88 2.75
CA MET A 245 1.59 28.30 3.12
C MET A 245 1.97 28.65 4.55
N VAL A 246 2.49 27.64 5.24
CA VAL A 246 3.26 27.75 6.47
C VAL A 246 4.62 27.09 6.21
N PHE A 247 5.69 27.75 6.61
CA PHE A 247 7.06 27.42 6.20
C PHE A 247 7.86 26.77 7.32
N GLY A 248 8.06 25.45 7.21
CA GLY A 248 9.01 24.72 8.06
C GLY A 248 10.48 24.96 7.69
N ASN A 249 10.76 25.52 6.51
CA ASN A 249 12.08 25.83 5.97
C ASN A 249 12.47 27.32 6.08
N LEU A 250 11.73 28.10 6.87
CA LEU A 250 11.99 29.53 7.01
C LEU A 250 13.33 29.79 7.71
N ASN A 251 13.61 29.05 8.78
CA ASN A 251 14.81 29.17 9.61
C ASN A 251 14.94 27.97 10.57
N ASN A 252 15.95 28.00 11.45
CA ASN A 252 16.18 26.95 12.45
C ASN A 252 15.18 26.98 13.63
N GLN A 253 14.27 27.96 13.68
CA GLN A 253 13.14 28.00 14.61
C GLN A 253 11.86 27.43 13.98
N SER A 254 12.00 26.83 12.80
CA SER A 254 10.91 26.26 12.01
C SER A 254 11.24 24.82 11.65
N GLY A 255 10.20 24.02 11.42
CA GLY A 255 10.35 22.61 11.06
C GLY A 255 9.03 22.00 10.63
N THR A 256 9.05 20.74 10.23
CA THR A 256 7.84 20.03 9.82
C THR A 256 8.00 18.55 10.14
N GLY A 257 6.88 17.89 10.40
CA GLY A 257 6.89 16.49 10.78
C GLY A 257 5.59 15.77 10.49
N VAL A 258 5.68 14.46 10.62
CA VAL A 258 4.58 13.50 10.49
C VAL A 258 4.60 12.62 11.73
N ALA A 259 3.45 12.41 12.35
CA ALA A 259 3.35 11.57 13.53
C ALA A 259 2.03 10.79 13.61
N PHE A 260 2.08 9.71 14.36
CA PHE A 260 0.98 8.82 14.70
C PHE A 260 0.78 8.84 16.21
N THR A 261 -0.46 8.99 16.67
CA THR A 261 -0.74 9.05 18.12
C THR A 261 -0.39 7.75 18.86
N ARG A 262 -0.42 6.62 18.14
CA ARG A 262 0.10 5.31 18.58
C ARG A 262 1.03 4.73 17.51
N ASP A 263 1.86 3.76 17.89
CA ASP A 263 2.77 3.11 16.97
C ASP A 263 2.01 2.35 15.86
N PRO A 264 2.17 2.71 14.57
CA PRO A 264 1.41 2.08 13.47
C PRO A 264 1.91 0.67 13.12
N GLY A 265 3.09 0.26 13.62
CA GLY A 265 3.69 -1.05 13.43
C GLY A 265 3.31 -2.05 14.52
N THR A 266 3.34 -1.63 15.78
CA THR A 266 3.09 -2.50 16.96
C THR A 266 1.73 -2.28 17.61
N GLY A 267 1.16 -1.08 17.46
CA GLY A 267 -0.06 -0.63 18.15
C GLY A 267 0.16 -0.12 19.57
N GLU A 268 1.41 -0.05 20.04
CA GLU A 268 1.73 0.50 21.37
C GLU A 268 1.18 1.94 21.50
N ASN A 269 0.53 2.24 22.63
CA ASN A 269 0.03 3.58 22.94
C ASN A 269 1.18 4.54 23.27
N LYS A 270 1.88 4.96 22.22
CA LYS A 270 3.05 5.82 22.26
C LYS A 270 3.11 6.66 20.99
N LEU A 271 3.29 7.96 21.16
CA LEU A 271 3.51 8.89 20.05
C LEU A 271 4.74 8.46 19.24
N MET A 272 4.52 8.16 17.96
CA MET A 272 5.54 7.72 17.02
C MET A 272 5.57 8.71 15.86
N GLY A 273 6.74 9.18 15.46
CA GLY A 273 6.81 10.13 14.36
C GLY A 273 8.22 10.64 14.12
N GLU A 274 8.33 11.45 13.08
CA GLU A 274 9.57 12.01 12.57
C GLU A 274 9.36 13.49 12.24
N PHE A 275 10.39 14.31 12.48
CA PHE A 275 10.39 15.72 12.08
C PHE A 275 11.77 16.17 11.60
N LEU A 276 11.80 17.27 10.85
CA LEU A 276 13.01 17.93 10.40
C LEU A 276 12.94 19.43 10.73
N ILE A 277 14.06 19.97 11.23
CA ILE A 277 14.27 21.40 11.39
C ILE A 277 14.69 22.00 10.04
N ASN A 278 14.16 23.19 9.73
CA ASN A 278 14.48 23.95 8.53
C ASN A 278 14.28 23.10 7.25
N ALA A 279 13.05 22.62 7.07
CA ALA A 279 12.66 21.67 6.03
C ALA A 279 11.18 21.83 5.62
N GLN A 280 10.83 21.40 4.41
CA GLN A 280 9.44 21.25 3.97
C GLN A 280 9.02 19.77 4.04
N GLY A 281 7.70 19.52 4.01
CA GLY A 281 7.16 18.15 4.17
C GLY A 281 7.75 17.14 3.18
N GLU A 282 8.10 17.59 1.97
CA GLU A 282 8.79 16.77 0.97
C GLU A 282 10.11 16.18 1.50
N ASP A 283 10.89 16.96 2.26
CA ASP A 283 12.19 16.50 2.78
C ASP A 283 12.05 15.36 3.79
N VAL A 284 10.93 15.35 4.55
CA VAL A 284 10.60 14.27 5.50
C VAL A 284 10.24 13.01 4.73
N VAL A 285 9.44 13.13 3.66
CA VAL A 285 8.98 11.99 2.85
C VAL A 285 10.09 11.40 1.99
N ALA A 286 10.90 12.23 1.33
CA ALA A 286 12.01 11.80 0.49
C ALA A 286 13.17 11.18 1.30
N GLY A 287 13.33 11.59 2.56
CA GLY A 287 14.38 11.07 3.45
C GLY A 287 15.79 11.36 2.94
N VAL A 288 15.97 12.43 2.15
CA VAL A 288 17.29 12.95 1.76
C VAL A 288 18.10 13.37 2.98
N ARG A 289 17.40 13.89 4.00
CA ARG A 289 17.94 14.13 5.34
C ARG A 289 17.35 13.11 6.29
N THR A 290 18.19 12.53 7.16
CA THR A 290 17.74 11.63 8.21
C THR A 290 16.78 12.38 9.15
N PRO A 291 15.50 11.98 9.24
CA PRO A 291 14.55 12.64 10.13
C PRO A 291 14.89 12.41 11.60
N MET A 292 14.54 13.37 12.46
CA MET A 292 14.70 13.28 13.90
C MET A 292 13.44 12.62 14.51
N PRO A 293 13.58 11.71 15.50
CA PRO A 293 12.42 11.17 16.21
C PRO A 293 11.59 12.26 16.86
N ILE A 294 10.25 12.14 16.82
CA ILE A 294 9.31 13.16 17.34
C ILE A 294 9.59 13.58 18.80
N ALA A 295 10.08 12.67 19.63
CA ALA A 295 10.45 12.97 21.02
C ALA A 295 11.55 14.04 21.14
N GLN A 296 12.40 14.23 20.12
CA GLN A 296 13.41 15.29 20.14
C GLN A 296 12.81 16.69 19.94
N MET A 297 11.57 16.78 19.44
CA MET A 297 10.85 18.05 19.28
C MET A 297 10.66 18.77 20.62
N GLU A 298 10.58 18.04 21.74
CA GLU A 298 10.52 18.61 23.08
C GLU A 298 11.72 19.52 23.39
N LYS A 299 12.90 19.20 22.85
CA LYS A 299 14.12 19.99 23.06
C LYS A 299 14.23 21.16 22.11
N GLU A 300 13.84 20.95 20.86
CA GLU A 300 14.01 21.93 19.78
C GLU A 300 12.88 22.98 19.76
N PHE A 301 11.64 22.55 20.00
CA PHE A 301 10.43 23.37 19.99
C PHE A 301 9.52 23.05 21.20
N PRO A 302 9.93 23.33 22.46
CA PRO A 302 9.22 22.89 23.66
C PRO A 302 7.76 23.37 23.73
N GLU A 303 7.50 24.62 23.35
CA GLU A 303 6.14 25.20 23.36
C GLU A 303 5.25 24.53 22.31
N ALA A 304 5.74 24.40 21.07
CA ALA A 304 5.03 23.72 20.00
C ALA A 304 4.81 22.23 20.30
N TYR A 305 5.76 21.56 20.96
CA TYR A 305 5.62 20.16 21.34
C TYR A 305 4.55 19.98 22.42
N SER A 306 4.51 20.86 23.42
CA SER A 306 3.45 20.84 24.45
C SER A 306 2.06 21.07 23.84
N GLU A 307 1.94 21.97 22.87
CA GLU A 307 0.72 22.17 22.10
C GLU A 307 0.38 20.92 21.27
N PHE A 308 1.38 20.33 20.61
CA PHE A 308 1.21 19.15 19.76
C PHE A 308 0.71 17.93 20.53
N ILE A 309 1.19 17.68 21.75
CA ILE A 309 0.68 16.59 22.60
C ILE A 309 -0.82 16.79 22.91
N LYS A 310 -1.25 18.02 23.23
CA LYS A 310 -2.68 18.31 23.46
C LYS A 310 -3.52 18.13 22.20
N VAL A 311 -2.96 18.48 21.03
CA VAL A 311 -3.61 18.22 19.74
C VAL A 311 -3.78 16.71 19.52
N CYS A 312 -2.75 15.91 19.79
CA CYS A 312 -2.82 14.44 19.68
C CYS A 312 -3.94 13.87 20.56
N GLU A 313 -3.99 14.28 21.83
CA GLU A 313 -5.04 13.86 22.77
C GLU A 313 -6.44 14.30 22.29
N THR A 314 -6.58 15.54 21.81
CA THR A 314 -7.86 16.07 21.33
C THR A 314 -8.35 15.28 20.11
N LEU A 315 -7.46 15.02 19.15
CA LEU A 315 -7.78 14.29 17.94
C LEU A 315 -8.16 12.84 18.24
N GLU A 316 -7.41 12.14 19.09
CA GLU A 316 -7.72 10.75 19.41
C GLU A 316 -9.03 10.61 20.23
N ASN A 317 -9.27 11.54 21.15
CA ASN A 317 -10.53 11.60 21.90
C ASN A 317 -11.73 11.96 21.01
N HIS A 318 -11.53 12.77 19.97
CA HIS A 318 -12.61 13.18 19.07
C HIS A 318 -12.93 12.11 18.03
N TYR A 319 -11.91 11.55 17.37
CA TYR A 319 -12.08 10.54 16.31
C TYR A 319 -12.23 9.11 16.85
N HIS A 320 -11.93 8.89 18.13
CA HIS A 320 -11.97 7.58 18.80
C HIS A 320 -11.15 6.51 18.06
N ASP A 321 -10.01 6.90 17.49
CA ASP A 321 -9.09 6.03 16.75
C ASP A 321 -7.71 6.69 16.65
N MET A 322 -6.67 5.89 16.47
CA MET A 322 -5.30 6.38 16.26
C MET A 322 -5.24 7.27 15.01
N GLN A 323 -4.58 8.42 15.15
CA GLN A 323 -4.50 9.44 14.10
C GLN A 323 -3.09 9.53 13.52
N ASP A 324 -3.03 9.66 12.19
CA ASP A 324 -1.88 10.06 11.36
C ASP A 324 -1.99 11.54 11.04
N MET A 325 -0.98 12.31 11.42
CA MET A 325 -1.00 13.78 11.45
C MET A 325 0.21 14.37 10.74
N GLU A 326 -0.03 15.42 9.95
CA GLU A 326 1.04 16.26 9.39
C GLU A 326 0.99 17.64 10.05
N PHE A 327 2.16 18.15 10.45
CA PHE A 327 2.27 19.45 11.09
C PHE A 327 3.50 20.23 10.61
N THR A 328 3.43 21.54 10.78
CA THR A 328 4.54 22.46 10.57
C THR A 328 4.66 23.39 11.76
N VAL A 329 5.89 23.64 12.18
CA VAL A 329 6.25 24.70 13.11
C VAL A 329 6.87 25.82 12.31
N GLU A 330 6.28 27.01 12.35
CA GLU A 330 6.86 28.23 11.75
C GLU A 330 7.14 29.22 12.87
N ASN A 331 8.41 29.62 13.03
CA ASN A 331 8.85 30.50 14.13
C ASN A 331 8.29 30.06 15.49
N LYS A 332 8.48 28.78 15.83
CA LYS A 332 8.02 28.12 17.07
C LYS A 332 6.50 27.99 17.23
N LYS A 333 5.69 28.44 16.29
CA LYS A 333 4.23 28.29 16.32
C LYS A 333 3.80 27.04 15.57
N LEU A 334 3.00 26.18 16.21
CA LEU A 334 2.46 24.96 15.63
C LEU A 334 1.30 25.26 14.66
N TYR A 335 1.28 24.53 13.55
CA TYR A 335 0.17 24.48 12.61
C TYR A 335 -0.12 23.04 12.21
N MET A 336 -1.39 22.66 12.24
CA MET A 336 -1.87 21.35 11.79
C MET A 336 -2.29 21.42 10.33
N LEU A 337 -1.73 20.52 9.50
CA LEU A 337 -1.92 20.52 8.06
C LEU A 337 -2.80 19.37 7.57
N GLN A 338 -2.86 18.29 8.34
CA GLN A 338 -3.66 17.12 8.02
C GLN A 338 -3.85 16.27 9.28
N CYS A 339 -5.02 15.64 9.40
CA CYS A 339 -5.21 14.45 10.21
C CYS A 339 -6.02 13.42 9.42
N ARG A 340 -5.88 12.15 9.78
CA ARG A 340 -6.72 11.04 9.31
C ARG A 340 -6.52 9.84 10.22
N ASN A 341 -7.47 8.91 10.23
CA ASN A 341 -7.23 7.61 10.88
C ASN A 341 -6.00 6.93 10.26
N GLY A 342 -5.02 6.61 11.10
CA GLY A 342 -3.73 6.16 10.64
C GLY A 342 -3.77 4.74 10.08
N LYS A 343 -3.13 4.56 8.92
CA LYS A 343 -2.85 3.23 8.36
C LYS A 343 -1.86 2.51 9.28
N ARG A 344 -2.11 1.21 9.50
CA ARG A 344 -1.43 0.41 10.51
C ARG A 344 -1.38 -1.05 10.10
N THR A 345 -0.45 -1.79 10.67
CA THR A 345 -0.32 -3.24 10.47
C THR A 345 -1.50 -3.98 11.10
N ALA A 346 -1.70 -5.25 10.74
CA ALA A 346 -2.74 -6.08 11.35
C ALA A 346 -2.53 -6.24 12.87
N GLN A 347 -1.28 -6.42 13.29
CA GLN A 347 -0.91 -6.50 14.70
C GLN A 347 -1.28 -5.20 15.44
N ALA A 348 -0.92 -4.04 14.88
CA ALA A 348 -1.26 -2.75 15.45
C ALA A 348 -2.78 -2.52 15.49
N ALA A 349 -3.52 -2.93 14.45
CA ALA A 349 -4.97 -2.82 14.42
C ALA A 349 -5.62 -3.62 15.57
N LEU A 350 -5.19 -4.86 15.81
CA LEU A 350 -5.70 -5.69 16.90
C LEU A 350 -5.37 -5.09 18.27
N GLN A 351 -4.14 -4.63 18.47
CA GLN A 351 -3.70 -4.02 19.72
C GLN A 351 -4.52 -2.75 20.02
N ILE A 352 -4.59 -1.84 19.06
CA ILE A 352 -5.31 -0.57 19.20
C ILE A 352 -6.81 -0.81 19.41
N ALA A 353 -7.42 -1.75 18.69
CA ALA A 353 -8.83 -2.08 18.87
C ALA A 353 -9.13 -2.56 20.30
N VAL A 354 -8.26 -3.41 20.86
CA VAL A 354 -8.40 -3.88 22.25
C VAL A 354 -8.20 -2.76 23.26
N ASP A 355 -7.21 -1.89 23.05
CA ASP A 355 -6.92 -0.79 23.96
C ASP A 355 -8.04 0.26 23.94
N LEU A 356 -8.57 0.63 22.77
CA LEU A 356 -9.71 1.55 22.65
C LEU A 356 -10.97 1.03 23.35
N VAL A 357 -11.19 -0.29 23.39
CA VAL A 357 -12.29 -0.88 24.17
C VAL A 357 -12.02 -0.77 25.68
N LYS A 358 -10.80 -1.06 26.12
CA LYS A 358 -10.42 -0.94 27.54
C LYS A 358 -10.47 0.50 28.05
N GLU A 359 -10.11 1.45 27.20
CA GLU A 359 -10.13 2.89 27.46
C GLU A 359 -11.55 3.48 27.37
N GLY A 360 -12.53 2.71 26.87
CA GLY A 360 -13.93 3.13 26.77
C GLY A 360 -14.26 3.99 25.55
N HIS A 361 -13.35 4.09 24.58
CA HIS A 361 -13.56 4.81 23.32
C HIS A 361 -14.45 4.06 22.33
N LYS A 362 -14.48 2.73 22.39
CA LYS A 362 -15.27 1.88 21.49
C LYS A 362 -15.91 0.71 22.23
N THR A 363 -17.03 0.25 21.71
CA THR A 363 -17.62 -1.05 22.06
C THR A 363 -16.88 -2.18 21.34
N GLU A 364 -17.05 -3.42 21.82
CA GLU A 364 -16.50 -4.61 21.15
C GLU A 364 -16.96 -4.73 19.68
N GLN A 365 -18.21 -4.34 19.38
CA GLN A 365 -18.76 -4.39 18.01
C GLN A 365 -18.08 -3.38 17.08
N GLU A 366 -17.85 -2.16 17.58
CA GLU A 366 -17.14 -1.11 16.82
C GLU A 366 -15.67 -1.48 16.62
N ALA A 367 -15.04 -2.10 17.63
CA ALA A 367 -13.66 -2.59 17.55
C ALA A 367 -13.48 -3.71 16.53
N VAL A 368 -14.47 -4.61 16.38
CA VAL A 368 -14.46 -5.59 15.29
C VAL A 368 -14.68 -4.92 13.93
N ALA A 369 -15.61 -3.96 13.84
CA ALA A 369 -15.96 -3.31 12.58
C ALA A 369 -14.86 -2.38 12.03
N MET A 370 -13.95 -1.87 12.87
CA MET A 370 -12.85 -1.00 12.43
C MET A 370 -11.68 -1.75 11.78
N ILE A 371 -11.61 -3.07 11.93
CA ILE A 371 -10.51 -3.89 11.38
C ILE A 371 -10.88 -4.32 9.96
N ASP A 372 -10.02 -4.00 8.98
CA ASP A 372 -10.16 -4.53 7.61
C ASP A 372 -9.83 -6.03 7.62
N PRO A 373 -10.76 -6.93 7.27
CA PRO A 373 -10.52 -8.37 7.29
C PRO A 373 -9.34 -8.79 6.41
N ARG A 374 -9.09 -8.08 5.30
CA ARG A 374 -7.99 -8.39 4.37
C ARG A 374 -6.62 -8.23 5.02
N ASN A 375 -6.52 -7.37 6.04
CA ASN A 375 -5.26 -7.20 6.76
C ASN A 375 -4.94 -8.41 7.64
N LEU A 376 -5.93 -9.19 8.08
CA LEU A 376 -5.69 -10.34 8.96
C LEU A 376 -4.88 -11.45 8.28
N ASP A 377 -4.94 -11.55 6.95
CA ASP A 377 -4.13 -12.51 6.16
C ASP A 377 -2.63 -12.30 6.39
N THR A 378 -2.20 -11.05 6.63
CA THR A 378 -0.80 -10.71 6.89
C THR A 378 -0.25 -11.33 8.17
N LEU A 379 -1.12 -11.64 9.15
CA LEU A 379 -0.73 -12.35 10.38
C LEU A 379 -0.41 -13.82 10.11
N LEU A 380 -0.83 -14.34 8.97
CA LEU A 380 -0.55 -15.70 8.52
C LEU A 380 0.69 -15.76 7.61
N HIS A 381 1.29 -14.61 7.26
CA HIS A 381 2.49 -14.58 6.42
C HIS A 381 3.67 -15.25 7.14
N PRO A 382 4.47 -16.09 6.45
CA PRO A 382 5.60 -16.76 7.06
C PRO A 382 6.60 -15.79 7.73
N GLN A 383 7.13 -16.17 8.89
CA GLN A 383 8.19 -15.43 9.59
C GLN A 383 9.53 -16.15 9.43
N PHE A 384 10.67 -15.48 9.59
CA PHE A 384 11.95 -16.19 9.54
C PHE A 384 12.09 -17.22 10.66
N ASP A 385 12.72 -18.36 10.36
CA ASP A 385 13.11 -19.33 11.38
C ASP A 385 14.10 -18.66 12.35
N VAL A 386 13.77 -18.64 13.64
CA VAL A 386 14.55 -17.94 14.66
C VAL A 386 15.98 -18.47 14.79
N LYS A 387 16.21 -19.78 14.54
CA LYS A 387 17.56 -20.35 14.60
C LYS A 387 18.36 -19.96 13.37
N ALA A 388 17.76 -20.05 12.18
CA ALA A 388 18.40 -19.65 10.92
C ALA A 388 18.72 -18.15 10.93
N LEU A 389 17.80 -17.31 11.41
CA LEU A 389 17.98 -15.87 11.52
C LEU A 389 19.12 -15.51 12.49
N LYS A 390 19.23 -16.21 13.62
CA LYS A 390 20.34 -16.01 14.58
C LYS A 390 21.70 -16.47 14.05
N ALA A 391 21.72 -17.47 13.18
CA ALA A 391 22.95 -17.94 12.53
C ALA A 391 23.37 -17.06 11.34
N ALA A 392 22.41 -16.38 10.71
CA ALA A 392 22.66 -15.45 9.62
C ALA A 392 23.29 -14.15 10.14
N THR A 393 24.34 -13.69 9.47
CA THR A 393 24.96 -12.40 9.78
C THR A 393 24.35 -11.32 8.89
N PRO A 394 23.74 -10.25 9.44
CA PRO A 394 23.26 -9.13 8.64
C PRO A 394 24.41 -8.51 7.83
N ARG A 395 24.17 -8.24 6.56
CA ARG A 395 25.09 -7.52 5.67
C ARG A 395 24.95 -6.00 5.78
N GLY A 396 23.77 -5.56 6.20
CA GLY A 396 23.44 -4.16 6.40
C GLY A 396 22.18 -4.03 7.23
N LYS A 397 21.87 -2.79 7.60
CA LYS A 397 20.69 -2.46 8.39
C LYS A 397 20.09 -1.14 7.92
N GLY A 398 18.77 -1.13 7.76
CA GLY A 398 17.96 0.07 7.57
C GLY A 398 16.96 0.23 8.71
N LEU A 399 15.86 0.92 8.41
CA LEU A 399 14.70 1.07 9.28
C LEU A 399 13.69 -0.04 8.98
N GLY A 400 13.21 -0.73 10.02
CA GLY A 400 12.12 -1.70 9.91
C GLY A 400 10.79 -1.00 9.66
N ALA A 401 10.52 -0.67 8.40
CA ALA A 401 9.44 0.23 8.01
C ALA A 401 8.06 -0.44 7.99
N SER A 402 8.01 -1.71 7.57
CA SER A 402 6.80 -2.54 7.57
C SER A 402 7.20 -3.97 7.95
N PRO A 403 6.57 -4.57 8.97
CA PRO A 403 6.97 -5.86 9.50
C PRO A 403 6.78 -6.98 8.47
N GLY A 404 7.55 -8.05 8.63
CA GLY A 404 7.46 -9.24 7.78
C GLY A 404 8.83 -9.85 7.51
N ALA A 405 8.81 -11.07 6.99
CA ALA A 405 9.99 -11.76 6.50
C ALA A 405 9.86 -11.95 4.99
N ALA A 406 10.78 -11.37 4.23
CA ALA A 406 10.76 -11.49 2.78
C ALA A 406 12.07 -12.07 2.26
N CYS A 407 11.94 -13.01 1.34
CA CYS A 407 13.06 -13.60 0.62
C CYS A 407 12.71 -13.71 -0.85
N GLY A 408 13.64 -13.27 -1.71
CA GLY A 408 13.44 -13.30 -3.14
C GLY A 408 14.66 -12.81 -3.91
N LYS A 409 14.53 -12.84 -5.22
CA LYS A 409 15.54 -12.36 -6.16
C LYS A 409 15.48 -10.84 -6.29
N VAL A 410 16.64 -10.19 -6.30
CA VAL A 410 16.75 -8.74 -6.43
C VAL A 410 16.29 -8.30 -7.82
N VAL A 411 15.43 -7.27 -7.85
CA VAL A 411 15.05 -6.52 -9.06
C VAL A 411 15.10 -5.01 -8.77
N PHE A 412 15.35 -4.20 -9.79
CA PHE A 412 15.62 -2.76 -9.63
C PHE A 412 14.52 -1.83 -10.18
N THR A 413 13.54 -2.39 -10.88
CA THR A 413 12.42 -1.65 -11.47
C THR A 413 11.10 -2.35 -11.17
N ALA A 414 9.99 -1.60 -11.21
CA ALA A 414 8.67 -2.16 -10.98
C ALA A 414 8.24 -3.10 -12.13
N GLU A 415 8.63 -2.77 -13.36
CA GLU A 415 8.38 -3.58 -14.55
C GLU A 415 9.12 -4.92 -14.48
N ASP A 416 10.38 -4.92 -14.01
CA ASP A 416 11.12 -6.16 -13.78
C ASP A 416 10.44 -7.00 -12.69
N ALA A 417 9.94 -6.38 -11.61
CA ALA A 417 9.23 -7.11 -10.56
C ALA A 417 7.98 -7.83 -11.12
N GLU A 418 7.15 -7.16 -11.93
CA GLU A 418 5.98 -7.76 -12.59
C GLU A 418 6.37 -8.86 -13.57
N ALA A 419 7.41 -8.65 -14.38
CA ALA A 419 7.86 -9.61 -15.38
C ALA A 419 8.42 -10.90 -14.77
N TRP A 420 9.02 -10.82 -13.57
CA TRP A 420 9.53 -11.96 -12.84
C TRP A 420 8.42 -12.67 -12.04
N ASP A 421 7.51 -11.92 -11.42
CA ASP A 421 6.33 -12.48 -10.76
C ASP A 421 5.44 -13.26 -11.75
N ALA A 422 5.26 -12.76 -12.98
CA ALA A 422 4.55 -13.47 -14.05
C ALA A 422 5.20 -14.82 -14.44
N LYS A 423 6.47 -15.05 -14.07
CA LYS A 423 7.17 -16.33 -14.25
C LYS A 423 7.13 -17.22 -13.00
N GLY A 424 6.42 -16.79 -11.94
CA GLY A 424 6.32 -17.47 -10.65
C GLY A 424 7.54 -17.26 -9.74
N GLU A 425 8.37 -16.26 -10.01
CA GLU A 425 9.58 -15.98 -9.25
C GLU A 425 9.30 -15.02 -8.09
N LYS A 426 9.80 -15.34 -6.90
CA LYS A 426 9.74 -14.45 -5.73
C LYS A 426 10.78 -13.35 -5.86
N VAL A 427 10.38 -12.08 -5.77
CA VAL A 427 11.28 -10.93 -5.94
C VAL A 427 11.34 -9.99 -4.75
N ILE A 428 12.47 -9.29 -4.61
CA ILE A 428 12.67 -8.16 -3.70
C ILE A 428 12.97 -6.92 -4.53
N LEU A 429 12.11 -5.92 -4.44
CA LEU A 429 12.26 -4.66 -5.16
C LEU A 429 13.25 -3.75 -4.41
N VAL A 430 14.38 -3.44 -5.04
CA VAL A 430 15.43 -2.58 -4.47
C VAL A 430 15.47 -1.27 -5.26
N ARG A 431 15.23 -0.14 -4.58
CA ARG A 431 15.17 1.21 -5.19
C ARG A 431 15.96 2.22 -4.39
N LEU A 432 16.39 3.33 -5.00
CA LEU A 432 16.92 4.47 -4.24
C LEU A 432 15.86 5.00 -3.26
N GLU A 433 14.70 5.33 -3.79
CA GLU A 433 13.43 5.63 -3.12
C GLU A 433 12.31 5.10 -4.01
N THR A 434 11.11 4.88 -3.47
CA THR A 434 9.96 4.49 -4.31
C THR A 434 9.10 5.72 -4.62
N SER A 435 8.49 5.70 -5.79
CA SER A 435 7.52 6.71 -6.23
C SER A 435 6.13 6.06 -6.42
N PRO A 436 5.08 6.87 -6.66
CA PRO A 436 3.76 6.36 -7.00
C PRO A 436 3.74 5.48 -8.26
N GLU A 437 4.78 5.56 -9.11
CA GLU A 437 4.93 4.76 -10.34
C GLU A 437 5.35 3.33 -10.03
N ASP A 438 5.98 3.08 -8.88
CA ASP A 438 6.51 1.77 -8.51
C ASP A 438 5.44 0.81 -7.95
N ILE A 439 4.19 1.26 -7.80
CA ILE A 439 3.15 0.54 -7.05
C ILE A 439 2.84 -0.85 -7.58
N THR A 440 2.87 -1.04 -8.90
CA THR A 440 2.61 -2.34 -9.50
C THR A 440 3.70 -3.35 -9.11
N GLY A 441 4.96 -2.93 -9.13
CA GLY A 441 6.10 -3.71 -8.67
C GLY A 441 6.12 -3.94 -7.17
N MET A 442 5.77 -2.92 -6.37
CA MET A 442 5.69 -3.02 -4.90
C MET A 442 4.67 -4.07 -4.45
N LYS A 443 3.58 -4.25 -5.22
CA LYS A 443 2.51 -5.19 -4.91
C LYS A 443 2.93 -6.64 -5.14
N VAL A 444 3.68 -6.92 -6.20
CA VAL A 444 4.11 -8.28 -6.55
C VAL A 444 5.38 -8.71 -5.78
N ALA A 445 6.16 -7.74 -5.32
CA ALA A 445 7.37 -8.02 -4.54
C ALA A 445 7.04 -8.65 -3.18
N GLN A 446 7.84 -9.64 -2.78
CA GLN A 446 7.77 -10.22 -1.44
C GLN A 446 8.22 -9.22 -0.37
N GLY A 447 9.09 -8.29 -0.75
CA GLY A 447 9.59 -7.24 0.11
C GLY A 447 10.22 -6.09 -0.67
N ILE A 448 10.34 -4.96 0.00
CA ILE A 448 10.84 -3.70 -0.56
C ILE A 448 12.04 -3.24 0.26
N LEU A 449 13.13 -2.88 -0.43
CA LEU A 449 14.35 -2.33 0.17
C LEU A 449 14.66 -0.98 -0.46
N THR A 450 14.76 0.07 0.35
CA THR A 450 15.16 1.40 -0.15
C THR A 450 16.45 1.92 0.49
N VAL A 451 17.23 2.65 -0.30
CA VAL A 451 18.47 3.31 0.16
C VAL A 451 18.16 4.54 1.02
N ARG A 452 17.16 5.33 0.59
CA ARG A 452 16.68 6.55 1.27
C ARG A 452 15.27 6.33 1.84
N GLY A 453 14.83 7.25 2.70
CA GLY A 453 13.48 7.27 3.26
C GLY A 453 13.38 6.81 4.72
N GLY A 454 12.64 7.58 5.53
CA GLY A 454 12.34 7.29 6.94
C GLY A 454 11.17 6.32 7.14
N MET A 455 10.71 6.17 8.38
CA MET A 455 9.52 5.39 8.75
C MET A 455 8.24 5.94 8.09
N THR A 456 8.28 7.20 7.65
CA THR A 456 7.18 7.93 7.03
C THR A 456 7.34 8.10 5.51
N SER A 457 8.35 7.47 4.91
CA SER A 457 8.60 7.50 3.47
C SER A 457 7.49 6.82 2.64
N HIS A 458 7.45 7.11 1.33
CA HIS A 458 6.51 6.50 0.40
C HIS A 458 6.51 4.96 0.50
N ALA A 459 7.69 4.33 0.44
CA ALA A 459 7.85 2.89 0.57
C ALA A 459 7.24 2.37 1.87
N ALA A 460 7.56 3.02 2.99
CA ALA A 460 7.13 2.62 4.31
C ALA A 460 5.60 2.67 4.48
N VAL A 461 4.98 3.77 4.05
CA VAL A 461 3.53 3.99 4.18
C VAL A 461 2.75 3.03 3.30
N VAL A 462 3.17 2.84 2.04
CA VAL A 462 2.50 1.96 1.09
C VAL A 462 2.67 0.49 1.50
N ALA A 463 3.89 0.07 1.85
CA ALA A 463 4.16 -1.30 2.28
C ALA A 463 3.36 -1.70 3.52
N ARG A 464 3.22 -0.80 4.52
CA ARG A 464 2.35 -1.04 5.69
C ARG A 464 0.88 -1.20 5.30
N GLY A 465 0.41 -0.40 4.34
CA GLY A 465 -0.95 -0.50 3.82
C GLY A 465 -1.21 -1.81 3.06
N MET A 466 -0.19 -2.36 2.41
CA MET A 466 -0.26 -3.63 1.66
C MET A 466 0.05 -4.86 2.54
N GLY A 467 0.65 -4.67 3.72
CA GLY A 467 1.16 -5.79 4.53
C GLY A 467 2.44 -6.42 3.97
N THR A 468 3.16 -5.69 3.12
CA THR A 468 4.43 -6.14 2.51
C THR A 468 5.60 -5.80 3.42
N CYS A 469 6.56 -6.71 3.53
CA CYS A 469 7.80 -6.48 4.28
C CYS A 469 8.59 -5.31 3.67
N CYS A 470 9.01 -4.34 4.48
CA CYS A 470 9.77 -3.20 3.99
C CYS A 470 10.91 -2.82 4.93
N VAL A 471 12.10 -2.67 4.37
CA VAL A 471 13.27 -2.05 5.03
C VAL A 471 13.60 -0.78 4.27
N SER A 472 13.53 0.38 4.91
CA SER A 472 13.79 1.67 4.26
C SER A 472 15.05 2.34 4.80
N GLY A 473 15.61 3.30 4.06
CA GLY A 473 16.70 4.16 4.54
C GLY A 473 18.02 3.43 4.80
N CYS A 474 18.34 2.37 4.05
CA CYS A 474 19.65 1.70 4.16
C CYS A 474 20.73 2.48 3.37
N GLY A 475 21.21 3.58 3.96
CA GLY A 475 22.21 4.47 3.34
C GLY A 475 23.58 3.83 3.08
N ASP A 476 23.85 2.65 3.63
CA ASP A 476 25.07 1.87 3.36
C ASP A 476 25.09 1.26 1.96
N ILE A 477 23.93 1.21 1.28
CA ILE A 477 23.81 0.70 -0.08
C ILE A 477 24.43 1.68 -1.06
N LYS A 478 25.42 1.21 -1.84
CA LYS A 478 25.90 1.92 -3.03
C LYS A 478 25.15 1.41 -4.25
N MET A 479 24.20 2.19 -4.72
CA MET A 479 23.32 1.83 -5.83
C MET A 479 23.97 2.11 -7.20
N ASP A 480 23.81 1.19 -8.15
CA ASP A 480 24.15 1.35 -9.56
C ASP A 480 23.00 0.79 -10.41
N GLU A 481 21.93 1.59 -10.54
CA GLU A 481 20.69 1.20 -11.23
C GLU A 481 20.93 0.93 -12.73
N GLU A 482 21.82 1.69 -13.38
CA GLU A 482 22.13 1.52 -14.80
C GLU A 482 22.72 0.14 -15.11
N ASN A 483 23.52 -0.40 -14.19
CA ASN A 483 24.12 -1.73 -14.31
C ASN A 483 23.37 -2.81 -13.53
N LYS A 484 22.17 -2.50 -13.01
CA LYS A 484 21.33 -3.42 -12.21
C LYS A 484 22.10 -4.15 -11.10
N LYS A 485 22.82 -3.39 -10.29
CA LYS A 485 23.58 -3.91 -9.15
C LYS A 485 23.61 -2.93 -7.99
N PHE A 486 23.88 -3.44 -6.78
CA PHE A 486 24.20 -2.61 -5.62
C PHE A 486 25.28 -3.26 -4.76
N GLU A 487 26.00 -2.46 -3.96
CA GLU A 487 26.95 -2.96 -2.97
C GLU A 487 26.44 -2.76 -1.55
N LEU A 488 26.55 -3.80 -0.72
CA LEU A 488 26.23 -3.74 0.70
C LEU A 488 27.15 -4.68 1.49
N GLY A 489 27.72 -4.18 2.59
CA GLY A 489 28.57 -4.99 3.47
C GLY A 489 29.79 -5.63 2.78
N GLY A 490 30.32 -4.96 1.74
CA GLY A 490 31.46 -5.44 0.94
C GLY A 490 31.14 -6.50 -0.12
N LYS A 491 29.85 -6.80 -0.37
CA LYS A 491 29.41 -7.69 -1.45
C LYS A 491 28.61 -6.91 -2.49
N THR A 492 28.83 -7.23 -3.76
CA THR A 492 28.01 -6.75 -4.88
C THR A 492 26.87 -7.74 -5.14
N PHE A 493 25.64 -7.26 -5.11
CA PHE A 493 24.43 -7.98 -5.49
C PHE A 493 23.97 -7.53 -6.88
N LYS A 494 23.58 -8.48 -7.72
CA LYS A 494 23.09 -8.25 -9.07
C LYS A 494 21.62 -8.65 -9.19
N GLU A 495 20.98 -8.21 -10.26
CA GLU A 495 19.62 -8.66 -10.58
C GLU A 495 19.57 -10.20 -10.65
N GLY A 496 18.59 -10.78 -9.97
CA GLY A 496 18.43 -12.23 -9.84
C GLY A 496 19.10 -12.86 -8.61
N ASP A 497 20.01 -12.16 -7.93
CA ASP A 497 20.62 -12.67 -6.69
C ASP A 497 19.58 -12.73 -5.57
N PHE A 498 19.67 -13.76 -4.71
CA PHE A 498 18.78 -13.88 -3.56
C PHE A 498 19.24 -13.00 -2.40
N ILE A 499 18.27 -12.28 -1.84
CA ILE A 499 18.42 -11.60 -0.54
C ILE A 499 17.22 -11.91 0.34
N SER A 500 17.43 -11.77 1.65
CA SER A 500 16.37 -11.82 2.65
C SER A 500 16.35 -10.52 3.44
N ILE A 501 15.18 -9.95 3.68
CA ILE A 501 15.01 -8.73 4.48
C ILE A 501 14.03 -8.98 5.62
N ASP A 502 14.36 -8.46 6.79
CA ASP A 502 13.51 -8.48 7.98
C ASP A 502 12.97 -7.08 8.22
N GLY A 503 11.70 -6.88 7.85
CA GLY A 503 10.98 -5.61 7.96
C GLY A 503 10.66 -5.22 9.40
N SER A 504 10.83 -6.11 10.37
CA SER A 504 10.63 -5.82 11.80
C SER A 504 11.90 -5.28 12.44
N THR A 505 13.07 -5.81 12.09
CA THR A 505 14.36 -5.38 12.68
C THR A 505 15.14 -4.41 11.79
N GLY A 506 14.79 -4.32 10.51
CA GLY A 506 15.51 -3.54 9.50
C GLY A 506 16.75 -4.24 8.96
N ASN A 507 16.99 -5.51 9.28
CA ASN A 507 18.20 -6.22 8.86
C ASN A 507 18.09 -6.75 7.42
N ILE A 508 19.19 -6.68 6.68
CA ILE A 508 19.34 -7.24 5.33
C ILE A 508 20.35 -8.39 5.37
N TYR A 509 20.01 -9.50 4.74
CA TYR A 509 20.78 -10.73 4.74
C TYR A 509 21.10 -11.22 3.32
N ASP A 510 22.25 -11.87 3.21
CA ASP A 510 22.72 -12.50 1.98
C ASP A 510 22.09 -13.89 1.81
N GLY A 511 21.45 -14.12 0.66
CA GLY A 511 20.83 -15.40 0.34
C GLY A 511 19.44 -15.60 0.96
N VAL A 512 19.03 -16.87 0.99
CA VAL A 512 17.70 -17.31 1.44
C VAL A 512 17.75 -17.66 2.92
N ILE A 513 16.96 -16.97 3.74
CA ILE A 513 16.68 -17.39 5.11
C ILE A 513 15.35 -18.18 5.10
N PRO A 514 15.33 -19.43 5.60
CA PRO A 514 14.12 -20.21 5.72
C PRO A 514 13.05 -19.50 6.56
N THR A 515 11.80 -19.64 6.15
CA THR A 515 10.65 -19.16 6.90
C THR A 515 9.90 -20.31 7.56
N VAL A 516 9.22 -20.01 8.66
CA VAL A 516 8.30 -20.88 9.39
C VAL A 516 6.91 -20.26 9.40
N ASP A 517 5.89 -21.08 9.61
CA ASP A 517 4.52 -20.59 9.77
C ASP A 517 4.42 -19.58 10.91
N ALA A 518 3.63 -18.53 10.70
CA ALA A 518 3.37 -17.54 11.72
C ALA A 518 2.72 -18.16 12.96
N LYS A 519 3.16 -17.71 14.13
CA LYS A 519 2.42 -17.94 15.37
C LYS A 519 1.44 -16.80 15.55
N ILE A 520 0.17 -17.15 15.66
CA ILE A 520 -0.88 -16.20 16.01
C ILE A 520 -0.85 -16.03 17.53
N ASP A 521 -0.43 -14.86 18.00
CA ASP A 521 -0.34 -14.53 19.42
C ASP A 521 -1.03 -13.20 19.77
N GLY A 522 -1.01 -12.85 21.05
CA GLY A 522 -1.51 -11.58 21.56
C GLY A 522 -3.04 -11.40 21.47
N ASN A 523 -3.46 -10.23 20.98
CA ASN A 523 -4.86 -9.78 21.01
C ASN A 523 -5.75 -10.39 19.92
N PHE A 524 -5.20 -11.20 19.02
CA PHE A 524 -5.98 -11.86 17.96
C PHE A 524 -7.12 -12.71 18.54
N GLY A 525 -6.83 -13.55 19.54
CA GLY A 525 -7.84 -14.41 20.16
C GLY A 525 -8.98 -13.62 20.81
N THR A 526 -8.66 -12.48 21.43
CA THR A 526 -9.67 -11.58 22.02
C THR A 526 -10.60 -11.02 20.97
N VAL A 527 -10.05 -10.50 19.87
CA VAL A 527 -10.86 -9.91 18.78
C VAL A 527 -11.67 -11.00 18.06
N MET A 528 -11.09 -12.18 17.83
CA MET A 528 -11.83 -13.31 17.25
C MET A 528 -12.98 -13.77 18.16
N ALA A 529 -12.79 -13.79 19.49
CA ALA A 529 -13.86 -14.10 20.42
C ALA A 529 -15.00 -13.07 20.35
N TRP A 530 -14.69 -11.78 20.16
CA TRP A 530 -15.70 -10.76 19.89
C TRP A 530 -16.40 -10.99 18.55
N ALA A 531 -15.65 -11.27 17.49
CA ALA A 531 -16.20 -11.56 16.17
C ALA A 531 -17.15 -12.78 16.22
N ASP A 532 -16.75 -13.86 16.90
CA ASP A 532 -17.54 -15.07 17.11
C ASP A 532 -18.81 -14.80 17.90
N LYS A 533 -18.74 -13.93 18.92
CA LYS A 533 -19.90 -13.53 19.73
C LYS A 533 -20.99 -12.81 18.94
N TYR A 534 -20.61 -12.01 17.94
CA TYR A 534 -21.56 -11.18 17.18
C TYR A 534 -21.92 -11.73 15.79
N ARG A 535 -21.12 -12.63 15.21
CA ARG A 535 -21.42 -13.20 13.90
C ARG A 535 -22.67 -14.08 13.94
N LYS A 536 -23.43 -14.04 12.84
CA LYS A 536 -24.58 -14.94 12.62
C LYS A 536 -24.23 -16.11 11.72
N LEU A 537 -23.32 -15.89 10.76
CA LEU A 537 -22.86 -16.92 9.85
C LEU A 537 -21.90 -17.86 10.58
N LYS A 538 -22.06 -19.15 10.32
CA LYS A 538 -21.05 -20.15 10.70
C LYS A 538 -19.90 -20.11 9.72
N VAL A 539 -18.69 -20.33 10.23
CA VAL A 539 -17.47 -20.37 9.40
C VAL A 539 -17.00 -21.81 9.33
N ARG A 540 -17.09 -22.41 8.15
CA ARG A 540 -16.56 -23.74 7.84
C ARG A 540 -15.40 -23.60 6.87
N THR A 541 -14.51 -24.60 6.85
CA THR A 541 -13.35 -24.61 5.97
C THR A 541 -13.56 -25.48 4.72
N ASN A 542 -12.76 -25.25 3.69
CA ASN A 542 -12.55 -26.22 2.63
C ASN A 542 -11.25 -26.96 2.96
N ALA A 543 -11.33 -28.23 3.30
CA ALA A 543 -10.17 -29.04 3.68
C ALA A 543 -10.35 -30.47 3.17
N ASP A 544 -9.30 -30.96 2.53
CA ASP A 544 -9.30 -32.27 1.86
C ASP A 544 -8.43 -33.29 2.62
N THR A 545 -7.53 -32.81 3.49
CA THR A 545 -6.61 -33.65 4.27
C THR A 545 -6.82 -33.48 5.79
N PRO A 546 -6.45 -34.49 6.60
CA PRO A 546 -6.51 -34.39 8.06
C PRO A 546 -5.62 -33.26 8.62
N ALA A 547 -4.49 -32.96 7.97
CA ALA A 547 -3.60 -31.88 8.39
C ALA A 547 -4.28 -30.51 8.22
N ASP A 548 -4.91 -30.28 7.07
CA ASP A 548 -5.64 -29.03 6.79
C ASP A 548 -6.86 -28.89 7.71
N ALA A 549 -7.56 -30.00 7.96
CA ALA A 549 -8.71 -30.04 8.86
C ALA A 549 -8.32 -29.64 10.30
N LYS A 550 -7.22 -30.21 10.82
CA LYS A 550 -6.67 -29.84 12.15
C LYS A 550 -6.28 -28.38 12.18
N LYS A 551 -5.55 -27.89 11.18
CA LYS A 551 -5.13 -26.49 11.12
C LYS A 551 -6.30 -25.52 11.08
N ALA A 552 -7.32 -25.82 10.27
CA ALA A 552 -8.52 -25.00 10.20
C ALA A 552 -9.30 -25.02 11.52
N ARG A 553 -9.33 -26.16 12.22
CA ARG A 553 -9.95 -26.28 13.54
C ARG A 553 -9.25 -25.44 14.60
N GLU A 554 -7.91 -25.42 14.60
CA GLU A 554 -7.10 -24.55 15.46
C GLU A 554 -7.42 -23.06 15.24
N LEU A 555 -7.79 -22.67 14.02
CA LEU A 555 -8.17 -21.31 13.65
C LEU A 555 -9.66 -20.98 13.88
N GLY A 556 -10.43 -21.92 14.45
CA GLY A 556 -11.84 -21.69 14.81
C GLY A 556 -12.87 -22.18 13.79
N ALA A 557 -12.48 -22.95 12.77
CA ALA A 557 -13.44 -23.54 11.85
C ALA A 557 -14.44 -24.45 12.58
N GLU A 558 -15.72 -24.28 12.28
CA GLU A 558 -16.84 -25.00 12.88
C GLU A 558 -17.24 -26.25 12.08
N GLY A 559 -16.31 -26.79 11.29
CA GLY A 559 -16.47 -27.96 10.43
C GLY A 559 -15.93 -27.74 9.02
N ILE A 560 -16.04 -28.76 8.17
CA ILE A 560 -15.66 -28.70 6.75
C ILE A 560 -16.89 -28.46 5.90
N GLY A 561 -16.95 -27.35 5.16
CA GLY A 561 -18.01 -27.01 4.22
C GLY A 561 -17.87 -27.70 2.87
N LEU A 562 -16.64 -28.08 2.51
CA LEU A 562 -16.32 -28.82 1.30
C LEU A 562 -15.03 -29.63 1.51
N CYS A 563 -15.15 -30.95 1.46
CA CYS A 563 -14.05 -31.90 1.30
C CYS A 563 -14.14 -32.47 -0.13
N ARG A 564 -13.10 -32.26 -0.93
CA ARG A 564 -12.99 -32.72 -2.32
C ARG A 564 -12.38 -34.11 -2.35
N THR A 565 -13.16 -35.10 -2.74
CA THR A 565 -12.69 -36.50 -2.78
C THR A 565 -11.72 -36.79 -3.92
N GLU A 566 -11.61 -35.90 -4.90
CA GLU A 566 -10.75 -36.09 -6.07
C GLU A 566 -9.27 -36.28 -5.71
N HIS A 567 -8.78 -35.51 -4.75
CA HIS A 567 -7.41 -35.59 -4.26
C HIS A 567 -7.10 -36.95 -3.62
N MET A 568 -8.13 -37.65 -3.13
CA MET A 568 -8.02 -39.00 -2.56
C MET A 568 -7.92 -40.09 -3.63
N PHE A 569 -7.94 -39.76 -4.93
CA PHE A 569 -7.73 -40.70 -6.03
C PHE A 569 -6.36 -40.51 -6.74
N PHE A 570 -5.69 -39.37 -6.56
CA PHE A 570 -4.46 -39.03 -7.30
C PHE A 570 -3.18 -39.63 -6.72
N GLU A 571 -3.20 -40.15 -5.49
CA GLU A 571 -2.03 -40.80 -4.90
C GLU A 571 -1.56 -41.99 -5.78
N PRO A 572 -0.24 -42.22 -5.97
CA PRO A 572 0.29 -43.21 -6.92
C PRO A 572 -0.25 -44.64 -6.76
N SER A 573 -0.58 -45.06 -5.53
CA SER A 573 -1.18 -46.36 -5.23
C SER A 573 -2.67 -46.43 -5.61
N ARG A 574 -3.38 -45.31 -5.59
CA ARG A 574 -4.83 -45.18 -5.80
C ARG A 574 -5.17 -44.92 -7.26
N ILE A 575 -4.36 -44.09 -7.91
CA ILE A 575 -4.55 -43.73 -9.33
C ILE A 575 -4.46 -44.96 -10.22
N ALA A 576 -3.63 -45.96 -9.86
CA ALA A 576 -3.52 -47.21 -10.60
C ALA A 576 -4.83 -48.02 -10.55
N ALA A 577 -5.44 -48.18 -9.38
CA ALA A 577 -6.73 -48.86 -9.22
C ALA A 577 -7.88 -48.06 -9.87
N PHE A 578 -7.78 -46.73 -9.87
CA PHE A 578 -8.80 -45.90 -10.53
C PHE A 578 -8.69 -45.95 -12.05
N ARG A 579 -7.47 -45.99 -12.61
CA ARG A 579 -7.23 -46.21 -14.05
C ARG A 579 -7.68 -47.60 -14.50
N GLU A 580 -7.51 -48.61 -13.64
CA GLU A 580 -8.09 -49.94 -13.84
C GLU A 580 -9.61 -49.85 -14.02
N MET A 581 -10.32 -49.21 -13.08
CA MET A 581 -11.76 -48.98 -13.18
C MET A 581 -12.17 -48.29 -14.49
N ILE A 582 -11.45 -47.24 -14.89
CA ILE A 582 -11.74 -46.50 -16.14
C ILE A 582 -11.58 -47.40 -17.37
N CYS A 583 -10.64 -48.36 -17.33
CA CYS A 583 -10.34 -49.24 -18.44
C CYS A 583 -11.13 -50.56 -18.41
N SER A 584 -11.96 -50.82 -17.41
CA SER A 584 -12.75 -52.05 -17.28
C SER A 584 -13.92 -52.11 -18.28
N ASP A 585 -14.18 -53.29 -18.84
CA ASP A 585 -15.27 -53.48 -19.81
C ASP A 585 -16.61 -53.82 -19.12
N THR A 586 -16.56 -54.46 -17.94
CA THR A 586 -17.77 -54.88 -17.20
C THR A 586 -17.95 -54.14 -15.87
N VAL A 587 -19.17 -54.19 -15.32
CA VAL A 587 -19.48 -53.61 -14.01
C VAL A 587 -18.72 -54.36 -12.91
N GLU A 588 -18.60 -55.68 -13.01
CA GLU A 588 -17.92 -56.52 -12.02
C GLU A 588 -16.42 -56.19 -11.94
N GLU A 589 -15.79 -55.92 -13.09
CA GLU A 589 -14.40 -55.47 -13.15
C GLU A 589 -14.24 -54.06 -12.53
N ARG A 590 -15.19 -53.15 -12.77
CA ARG A 590 -15.19 -51.82 -12.15
C ARG A 590 -15.36 -51.89 -10.64
N GLU A 591 -16.29 -52.70 -10.15
CA GLU A 591 -16.52 -52.92 -8.72
C GLU A 591 -15.29 -53.54 -8.05
N ALA A 592 -14.61 -54.49 -8.70
CA ALA A 592 -13.37 -55.08 -8.20
C ALA A 592 -12.22 -54.06 -8.10
N ALA A 593 -12.13 -53.14 -9.04
CA ALA A 593 -11.16 -52.05 -9.02
C ALA A 593 -11.47 -51.02 -7.92
N LEU A 594 -12.74 -50.62 -7.78
CA LEU A 594 -13.22 -49.71 -6.74
C LEU A 594 -13.07 -50.28 -5.32
N ALA A 595 -13.22 -51.59 -5.15
CA ALA A 595 -13.01 -52.27 -3.87
C ALA A 595 -11.56 -52.17 -3.35
N LYS A 596 -10.58 -51.89 -4.22
CA LYS A 596 -9.19 -51.61 -3.82
C LYS A 596 -9.02 -50.19 -3.26
N ILE A 597 -9.85 -49.25 -3.69
CA ILE A 597 -9.82 -47.83 -3.31
C ILE A 597 -10.62 -47.59 -2.03
N GLU A 598 -11.75 -48.29 -1.88
CA GLU A 598 -12.66 -48.19 -0.73
C GLU A 598 -11.94 -48.12 0.63
N PRO A 599 -11.06 -49.07 1.02
CA PRO A 599 -10.42 -49.04 2.34
C PRO A 599 -9.45 -47.85 2.51
N MET A 600 -8.89 -47.33 1.42
CA MET A 600 -7.98 -46.18 1.45
C MET A 600 -8.76 -44.87 1.66
N GLN A 601 -9.92 -44.73 1.00
CA GLN A 601 -10.80 -43.58 1.23
C GLN A 601 -11.47 -43.64 2.60
N GLN A 602 -11.86 -44.82 3.07
CA GLN A 602 -12.37 -45.00 4.41
C GLN A 602 -11.37 -44.49 5.46
N ALA A 603 -10.08 -44.87 5.33
CA ALA A 603 -9.03 -44.40 6.23
C ALA A 603 -8.86 -42.87 6.19
N ASP A 604 -8.97 -42.23 5.02
CA ASP A 604 -8.92 -40.77 4.92
C ASP A 604 -10.10 -40.10 5.63
N PHE A 605 -11.31 -40.63 5.45
CA PHE A 605 -12.52 -40.10 6.09
C PHE A 605 -12.49 -40.31 7.61
N GLU A 606 -12.06 -41.48 8.08
CA GLU A 606 -11.83 -41.75 9.50
C GLU A 606 -10.85 -40.71 10.08
N ALA A 607 -9.71 -40.49 9.43
CA ALA A 607 -8.73 -39.50 9.87
C ALA A 607 -9.27 -38.05 9.84
N LEU A 608 -10.14 -37.72 8.88
CA LEU A 608 -10.83 -36.42 8.81
C LEU A 608 -11.86 -36.25 9.94
N TYR A 609 -12.64 -37.30 10.24
CA TYR A 609 -13.61 -37.28 11.34
C TYR A 609 -12.92 -37.19 12.70
N GLU A 610 -11.84 -37.94 12.89
CA GLU A 610 -10.99 -37.85 14.08
C GLU A 610 -10.36 -36.46 14.24
N ALA A 611 -9.97 -35.80 13.15
CA ALA A 611 -9.40 -34.46 13.20
C ALA A 611 -10.38 -33.37 13.67
N LEU A 612 -11.70 -33.59 13.51
CA LEU A 612 -12.72 -32.55 13.68
C LEU A 612 -13.72 -32.81 14.80
N GLU A 613 -13.65 -33.99 15.43
CA GLU A 613 -14.37 -34.41 16.64
C GLU A 613 -15.74 -33.72 16.84
N GLY A 614 -16.78 -34.29 16.22
CA GLY A 614 -18.16 -33.84 16.39
C GLY A 614 -18.57 -32.63 15.55
N CYS A 615 -17.64 -32.03 14.77
CA CYS A 615 -18.00 -30.99 13.80
C CYS A 615 -18.53 -31.59 12.48
N PRO A 616 -19.44 -30.89 11.77
CA PRO A 616 -19.97 -31.37 10.51
C PRO A 616 -18.94 -31.35 9.38
N VAL A 617 -18.82 -32.48 8.67
CA VAL A 617 -17.96 -32.63 7.48
C VAL A 617 -18.83 -32.82 6.25
N CYS A 618 -18.72 -31.91 5.28
CA CYS A 618 -19.44 -31.99 4.02
C CYS A 618 -18.50 -32.58 2.96
N ILE A 619 -18.80 -33.81 2.51
CA ILE A 619 -17.98 -34.53 1.55
C ILE A 619 -18.63 -34.42 0.18
N ARG A 620 -17.88 -33.88 -0.80
CA ARG A 620 -18.32 -33.82 -2.19
C ARG A 620 -17.75 -35.02 -2.93
N PHE A 621 -18.65 -35.81 -3.52
CA PHE A 621 -18.30 -36.96 -4.34
C PHE A 621 -17.61 -36.51 -5.65
N LEU A 622 -17.03 -37.49 -6.34
CA LEU A 622 -16.18 -37.30 -7.51
C LEU A 622 -16.79 -36.34 -8.54
N ASP A 623 -16.08 -35.24 -8.80
CA ASP A 623 -16.49 -34.13 -9.66
C ASP A 623 -15.84 -34.08 -11.05
N PRO A 624 -14.55 -34.41 -11.27
CA PRO A 624 -13.90 -34.29 -12.57
C PRO A 624 -14.32 -35.39 -13.55
N PRO A 625 -14.19 -35.12 -14.86
CA PRO A 625 -14.34 -36.14 -15.89
C PRO A 625 -13.20 -37.17 -15.84
N LEU A 626 -13.47 -38.38 -16.32
CA LEU A 626 -12.51 -39.50 -16.23
C LEU A 626 -11.20 -39.28 -17.00
N HIS A 627 -11.21 -38.42 -18.03
CA HIS A 627 -9.99 -38.14 -18.80
C HIS A 627 -8.91 -37.41 -18.00
N GLU A 628 -9.24 -36.78 -16.86
CA GLU A 628 -8.23 -36.17 -15.98
C GLU A 628 -7.37 -37.24 -15.26
N PHE A 629 -7.83 -38.49 -15.20
CA PHE A 629 -7.17 -39.56 -14.46
C PHE A 629 -6.39 -40.55 -15.33
N VAL A 630 -6.60 -40.53 -16.65
CA VAL A 630 -5.89 -41.42 -17.59
C VAL A 630 -4.50 -40.86 -17.95
N PRO A 631 -3.51 -41.73 -18.22
CA PRO A 631 -2.16 -41.26 -18.54
C PRO A 631 -2.07 -40.64 -19.94
N THR A 632 -1.20 -39.63 -20.08
CA THR A 632 -0.87 -39.01 -21.38
C THR A 632 0.46 -39.52 -21.95
N GLU A 633 1.37 -40.01 -21.11
CA GLU A 633 2.70 -40.47 -21.51
C GLU A 633 2.67 -41.91 -22.04
N GLU A 634 3.37 -42.17 -23.15
CA GLU A 634 3.42 -43.49 -23.80
C GLU A 634 3.88 -44.63 -22.88
N ALA A 635 4.85 -44.34 -22.00
CA ALA A 635 5.36 -45.32 -21.04
C ALA A 635 4.29 -45.75 -20.01
N ASP A 636 3.48 -44.79 -19.53
CA ASP A 636 2.41 -45.05 -18.58
C ASP A 636 1.21 -45.74 -19.24
N ILE A 637 0.91 -45.38 -20.50
CA ILE A 637 -0.09 -46.08 -21.32
C ILE A 637 0.32 -47.54 -21.53
N ALA A 638 1.60 -47.81 -21.82
CA ALA A 638 2.11 -49.17 -21.97
C ALA A 638 2.08 -49.97 -20.66
N ALA A 639 2.38 -49.32 -19.54
CA ALA A 639 2.28 -49.94 -18.21
C ALA A 639 0.82 -50.29 -17.86
N LEU A 640 -0.12 -49.39 -18.14
CA LEU A 640 -1.56 -49.60 -17.92
C LEU A 640 -2.11 -50.72 -18.82
N ALA A 641 -1.73 -50.73 -20.10
CA ALA A 641 -2.10 -51.79 -21.04
C ALA A 641 -1.66 -53.17 -20.54
N LYS A 642 -0.42 -53.28 -20.05
CA LYS A 642 0.12 -54.52 -19.47
C LYS A 642 -0.63 -54.93 -18.20
N ALA A 643 -0.96 -53.99 -17.32
CA ALA A 643 -1.67 -54.25 -16.08
C ALA A 643 -3.12 -54.72 -16.31
N GLN A 644 -3.78 -54.18 -17.35
CA GLN A 644 -5.15 -54.50 -17.74
C GLN A 644 -5.27 -55.69 -18.70
N ASN A 645 -4.14 -56.29 -19.11
CA ASN A 645 -4.10 -57.32 -20.14
C ASN A 645 -4.79 -56.88 -21.47
N LYS A 646 -4.62 -55.60 -21.82
CA LYS A 646 -5.12 -54.96 -23.05
C LYS A 646 -3.97 -54.56 -23.97
N SER A 647 -4.24 -54.35 -25.26
CA SER A 647 -3.24 -53.77 -26.16
C SER A 647 -3.06 -52.27 -25.86
N VAL A 648 -1.87 -51.73 -26.16
CA VAL A 648 -1.60 -50.27 -26.08
C VAL A 648 -2.62 -49.48 -26.91
N GLU A 649 -2.97 -49.99 -28.08
CA GLU A 649 -3.97 -49.38 -28.96
C GLU A 649 -5.38 -49.36 -28.34
N ALA A 650 -5.78 -50.42 -27.65
CA ALA A 650 -7.07 -50.45 -26.94
C ALA A 650 -7.14 -49.39 -25.83
N ILE A 651 -6.07 -49.22 -25.05
CA ILE A 651 -6.00 -48.17 -24.03
C ILE A 651 -6.02 -46.77 -24.67
N LYS A 652 -5.30 -46.55 -25.78
CA LYS A 652 -5.34 -45.28 -26.51
C LYS A 652 -6.75 -44.93 -27.02
N ASN A 653 -7.50 -45.93 -27.49
CA ASN A 653 -8.88 -45.74 -27.93
C ASN A 653 -9.80 -45.36 -26.77
N ILE A 654 -9.63 -45.96 -25.59
CA ILE A 654 -10.37 -45.58 -24.37
C ILE A 654 -10.05 -44.13 -24.00
N ILE A 655 -8.76 -43.75 -23.97
CA ILE A 655 -8.32 -42.38 -23.66
C ILE A 655 -8.94 -41.38 -24.64
N SER A 656 -8.87 -41.67 -25.95
CA SER A 656 -9.47 -40.82 -26.97
C SER A 656 -10.99 -40.75 -26.87
N GLY A 657 -11.66 -41.81 -26.42
CA GLY A 657 -13.11 -41.86 -26.23
C GLY A 657 -13.59 -41.05 -25.01
N LEU A 658 -12.72 -40.82 -24.03
CA LEU A 658 -12.99 -39.98 -22.86
C LEU A 658 -12.66 -38.50 -23.10
N HIS A 659 -12.03 -38.17 -24.23
CA HIS A 659 -11.69 -36.80 -24.58
C HIS A 659 -12.95 -35.96 -24.83
N GLU A 660 -12.99 -34.75 -24.26
CA GLU A 660 -14.11 -33.84 -24.38
C GLU A 660 -13.67 -32.49 -24.93
N PHE A 661 -14.51 -31.89 -25.77
CA PHE A 661 -14.25 -30.56 -26.33
C PHE A 661 -14.27 -29.45 -25.25
N ASN A 662 -15.16 -29.57 -24.25
CA ASN A 662 -15.26 -28.66 -23.10
C ASN A 662 -15.43 -29.45 -21.79
N PRO A 663 -14.33 -29.92 -21.16
CA PRO A 663 -14.36 -30.71 -19.93
C PRO A 663 -15.12 -30.08 -18.75
N MET A 664 -15.15 -28.74 -18.67
CA MET A 664 -15.90 -28.02 -17.63
C MET A 664 -17.41 -28.31 -17.65
N MET A 665 -17.97 -28.62 -18.82
CA MET A 665 -19.40 -28.86 -19.03
C MET A 665 -19.72 -30.31 -19.45
N GLY A 666 -18.75 -31.22 -19.34
CA GLY A 666 -18.82 -32.58 -19.87
C GLY A 666 -19.43 -33.63 -18.94
N HIS A 667 -18.98 -34.87 -19.12
CA HIS A 667 -19.41 -36.08 -18.40
C HIS A 667 -18.65 -36.23 -17.08
N ARG A 668 -19.14 -35.49 -16.08
CA ARG A 668 -18.49 -35.30 -14.79
C ARG A 668 -19.51 -35.18 -13.65
N GLY A 669 -19.06 -35.14 -12.40
CA GLY A 669 -19.92 -34.94 -11.23
C GLY A 669 -21.10 -35.92 -11.17
N CYS A 670 -22.30 -35.40 -10.90
CA CYS A 670 -23.50 -36.23 -10.79
C CYS A 670 -23.83 -37.02 -12.07
N ARG A 671 -23.46 -36.52 -13.25
CA ARG A 671 -23.69 -37.23 -14.54
C ARG A 671 -22.85 -38.49 -14.62
N LEU A 672 -21.64 -38.44 -14.08
CA LEU A 672 -20.73 -39.57 -13.99
C LEU A 672 -21.28 -40.63 -13.03
N ALA A 673 -21.80 -40.22 -11.87
CA ALA A 673 -22.45 -41.12 -10.92
C ALA A 673 -23.75 -41.74 -11.46
N VAL A 674 -24.44 -41.10 -12.41
CA VAL A 674 -25.63 -41.69 -13.05
C VAL A 674 -25.25 -42.81 -14.02
N THR A 675 -24.17 -42.65 -14.79
CA THR A 675 -23.71 -43.68 -15.74
C THR A 675 -22.90 -44.79 -15.05
N TYR A 676 -22.16 -44.45 -13.99
CA TYR A 676 -21.33 -45.35 -13.20
C TYR A 676 -21.72 -45.27 -11.71
N PRO A 677 -22.92 -45.75 -11.33
CA PRO A 677 -23.42 -45.68 -9.96
C PRO A 677 -22.53 -46.39 -8.93
N GLU A 678 -21.74 -47.37 -9.35
CA GLU A 678 -20.74 -48.07 -8.54
C GLU A 678 -19.71 -47.12 -7.90
N ILE A 679 -19.36 -46.01 -8.54
CA ILE A 679 -18.45 -45.00 -7.97
C ILE A 679 -19.07 -44.36 -6.73
N ALA A 680 -20.31 -43.86 -6.86
CA ALA A 680 -21.01 -43.23 -5.75
C ALA A 680 -21.30 -44.23 -4.63
N LYS A 681 -21.64 -45.49 -4.96
CA LYS A 681 -21.83 -46.55 -3.95
C LYS A 681 -20.56 -46.79 -3.14
N MET A 682 -19.40 -46.88 -3.80
CA MET A 682 -18.10 -47.05 -3.12
C MET A 682 -17.81 -45.85 -2.22
N GLN A 683 -17.98 -44.63 -2.71
CA GLN A 683 -17.74 -43.42 -1.89
C GLN A 683 -18.72 -43.34 -0.71
N THR A 684 -20.00 -43.67 -0.90
CA THR A 684 -20.97 -43.75 0.21
C THR A 684 -20.55 -44.78 1.25
N LYS A 685 -20.07 -45.95 0.82
CA LYS A 685 -19.63 -47.00 1.74
C LYS A 685 -18.35 -46.63 2.49
N ALA A 686 -17.43 -45.90 1.86
CA ALA A 686 -16.24 -45.38 2.54
C ALA A 686 -16.59 -44.27 3.57
N VAL A 687 -17.66 -43.52 3.33
CA VAL A 687 -18.12 -42.40 4.18
C VAL A 687 -18.89 -42.84 5.42
N ILE A 688 -19.72 -43.89 5.31
CA ILE A 688 -20.59 -44.46 6.37
C ILE A 688 -19.81 -45.48 7.19
#